data_AF-A0A498S3N7-F1
#
_entry.id   AF-A0A498S3N7-F1
#
_cell.length_a   1.000
_cell.length_b   1.000
_cell.length_c   1.000
_cell.angle_alpha   90.00
_cell.angle_beta   90.00
_cell.angle_gamma   90.00
#
_symmetry.space_group_name_H-M   'P 1'
#
loop_
_entity.id
_entity.type
_entity.pdbx_description
1 polymer ?
#
loop_
_entity_poly.entity_id
_entity_poly.type
_entity_poly.pdbx_seq_one_letter_code
_entity_poly.pdbx_strand_id
1 'polypeptide(L)'
;MKLASIYLDNSAKGVEKRADGILNFGGLRCSEDGCDLQGGMSFAPGDLWLISAPNEGSPQETWDKLNRTTGNMSVNYKFNVPDLKVGTLDQLVGLSDDLAKLDIAAEQVTRKLTQYFADVLEDEQDKLQENLIVSGKDVKTYVTKFQWEGAKYPLKQSLKVLSDIIGKQITQIDNDLKTKSTTYNNLKNSLASIDRKATGSLLTKDLSEIVKADDFILNSEYLQTLLVVIPKTLVKEWQQKYETLSDMVVPGSSRLIIEDGEQMLFSVTLFKKVIDEYKTHCRENKFIVRDFVYDEESLKIGRNERDKLVQEKQRQYAPLVRWLKINFGEIFSAFVHVKALRVFVESVLRYGLPVNFQATVIEPSKNSHKKLRASLHNLYLHLDTSAAGPIEAIEDNPILMSLGMHDYYPYMWKVDFDDLFEVIPVSFAVGFDENYSNSRRYEENEVVAALLFGSVSLTDITNVLFGCLSDFNAALDLIRFIESSLPSNITFLGVISLVNVEYPFDLNTLAVSVENTEGFLTLFAVEASLKARDVGGIIELNKGIDLRPSSTKSSQSLLARTSLCLNVNINISEKGNLLEEIGSAFTAQLDNIESLCFVISNNSFILGRSKGIDTKRLNEEMLQISGYLSSGRKFVNFTPLIPVKKNSDDSLPRLVPIVKIRKDLAMFCNVRAEITSVAEVQSDDGPAEILTLLRRALKRIVYLTGRCLYEFVNFNSERLINIRCGVFSTNSGLLSVVYPVIEDDMVLHKPKGKIYIINGFYNYHHYMQDGIDDSGWGCAYRSFQTLWSWFVLQGGLKLESLYDCGDKDATFVGSQQWIGSIELSYCLENMAGIESRVLTTNSGTEVTANMRQLALHFKTCGTPVMIGGGMLAHTILGVDFNESTGESSFLVLDPHYSGDEDLHTIITKGWCGWKMPSFWKQEHFYNLLLPIPPQNVI
;
A
#
# COMPACT_ATOMS: atom_id res chain seq x y z
N MET A 1 -25.70 23.10 -43.09
CA MET A 1 -26.41 23.32 -41.81
C MET A 1 -27.15 22.10 -41.22
N LYS A 2 -27.19 20.91 -41.85
CA LYS A 2 -27.81 19.72 -41.22
C LYS A 2 -27.00 18.41 -41.25
N LEU A 3 -25.74 18.43 -41.72
CA LEU A 3 -24.87 17.23 -41.73
C LEU A 3 -23.55 17.44 -40.96
N ALA A 4 -22.92 18.62 -40.99
CA ALA A 4 -21.81 18.93 -40.07
C ALA A 4 -22.24 19.13 -38.60
N SER A 5 -23.51 19.50 -38.37
CA SER A 5 -24.08 19.47 -37.01
C SER A 5 -24.32 18.04 -36.53
N ILE A 6 -24.59 17.06 -37.41
CA ILE A 6 -24.83 15.68 -36.98
C ILE A 6 -23.52 14.94 -36.63
N TYR A 7 -22.40 15.29 -37.28
CA TYR A 7 -21.10 14.65 -37.03
C TYR A 7 -20.44 15.05 -35.70
N LEU A 8 -20.87 16.14 -35.05
CA LEU A 8 -20.24 16.66 -33.81
C LEU A 8 -21.23 16.94 -32.66
N ASP A 9 -22.54 17.02 -32.93
CA ASP A 9 -23.55 17.30 -31.88
C ASP A 9 -24.09 16.02 -31.22
N ASN A 10 -23.99 14.86 -31.90
CA ASN A 10 -24.36 13.56 -31.31
C ASN A 10 -23.33 13.05 -30.28
N SER A 11 -22.07 13.49 -30.35
CA SER A 11 -21.07 13.21 -29.31
C SER A 11 -21.31 14.04 -28.03
N ALA A 12 -21.97 15.19 -28.10
CA ALA A 12 -22.24 16.02 -26.92
C ALA A 12 -23.46 15.55 -26.10
N LYS A 13 -24.47 14.94 -26.74
CA LYS A 13 -25.68 14.42 -26.06
C LYS A 13 -25.61 12.94 -25.68
N GLY A 14 -24.63 12.19 -26.18
CA GLY A 14 -24.45 10.77 -25.89
C GLY A 14 -23.61 10.46 -24.64
N VAL A 15 -22.79 11.40 -24.17
CA VAL A 15 -21.80 11.16 -23.10
C VAL A 15 -22.43 10.91 -21.72
N GLU A 16 -23.67 11.37 -21.46
CA GLU A 16 -24.36 11.06 -20.20
C GLU A 16 -25.12 9.73 -20.21
N LYS A 17 -25.26 9.03 -21.34
CA LYS A 17 -26.14 7.83 -21.43
C LYS A 17 -25.54 6.56 -22.03
N ARG A 18 -24.28 6.55 -22.48
CA ARG A 18 -23.62 5.33 -22.98
C ARG A 18 -22.16 5.25 -22.52
N ALA A 19 -21.95 4.80 -21.30
CA ALA A 19 -20.64 4.40 -20.78
C ALA A 19 -20.32 2.91 -21.02
N ASP A 20 -21.21 2.15 -21.69
CA ASP A 20 -21.13 0.69 -21.78
C ASP A 20 -20.52 0.15 -23.09
N GLY A 21 -19.68 0.90 -23.82
CA GLY A 21 -19.16 0.38 -25.10
C GLY A 21 -17.99 1.10 -25.79
N ILE A 22 -17.14 1.85 -25.09
CA ILE A 22 -15.94 2.45 -25.71
C ILE A 22 -14.69 1.90 -25.02
N LEU A 23 -13.78 1.32 -25.80
CA LEU A 23 -12.55 0.70 -25.31
C LEU A 23 -11.49 1.78 -25.01
N ASN A 24 -11.16 1.94 -23.73
CA ASN A 24 -10.08 2.80 -23.23
C ASN A 24 -8.75 2.02 -23.22
N PHE A 25 -7.70 2.56 -23.84
CA PHE A 25 -6.36 1.98 -23.85
C PHE A 25 -5.40 2.81 -22.96
N GLY A 26 -4.73 2.18 -21.99
CA GLY A 26 -3.72 2.78 -21.10
C GLY A 26 -2.28 2.54 -21.59
N GLY A 27 -1.38 3.50 -21.36
CA GLY A 27 0.05 3.44 -21.74
C GLY A 27 0.90 2.60 -20.77
N LEU A 28 2.15 2.28 -21.13
CA LEU A 28 3.09 1.40 -20.40
C LEU A 28 4.54 1.92 -20.51
N ARG A 29 5.38 1.71 -19.49
CA ARG A 29 6.84 1.89 -19.54
C ARG A 29 7.54 0.76 -18.76
N CYS A 30 8.55 0.10 -19.34
CA CYS A 30 9.42 -0.85 -18.61
C CYS A 30 10.78 -0.23 -18.27
N SER A 31 11.39 -0.67 -17.17
CA SER A 31 12.78 -0.44 -16.79
C SER A 31 13.63 -1.71 -16.98
N GLU A 32 14.85 -1.55 -17.50
CA GLU A 32 15.95 -2.52 -17.45
C GLU A 32 17.04 -1.90 -16.56
N ASP A 33 17.65 -2.69 -15.68
CA ASP A 33 19.08 -2.56 -15.40
C ASP A 33 19.64 -3.90 -14.87
N GLY A 34 20.69 -4.38 -15.54
CA GLY A 34 21.51 -5.50 -15.12
C GLY A 34 22.78 -5.00 -14.43
N CYS A 35 23.18 -5.64 -13.34
CA CYS A 35 24.53 -5.56 -12.80
C CYS A 35 24.96 -6.94 -12.30
N ASP A 36 25.90 -7.56 -13.02
CA ASP A 36 26.74 -8.64 -12.54
C ASP A 36 27.76 -8.07 -11.55
N LEU A 37 27.75 -8.52 -10.29
CA LEU A 37 28.90 -8.44 -9.39
C LEU A 37 29.06 -9.76 -8.62
N GLN A 38 30.22 -10.40 -8.82
CA GLN A 38 30.68 -11.57 -8.10
C GLN A 38 31.01 -11.23 -6.63
N GLY A 39 30.73 -12.19 -5.74
CA GLY A 39 31.62 -12.50 -4.61
C GLY A 39 31.32 -11.82 -3.28
N GLY A 40 30.31 -12.33 -2.57
CA GLY A 40 30.13 -12.12 -1.13
C GLY A 40 29.00 -13.02 -0.63
N MET A 41 29.32 -14.10 0.10
CA MET A 41 28.30 -14.99 0.67
C MET A 41 27.56 -14.26 1.80
N SER A 42 26.48 -13.57 1.46
CA SER A 42 25.46 -13.08 2.38
C SER A 42 24.22 -13.99 2.28
N PHE A 43 23.72 -14.43 3.43
CA PHE A 43 22.58 -15.33 3.56
C PHE A 43 21.30 -14.69 2.98
N ALA A 44 20.73 -15.31 1.95
CA ALA A 44 19.33 -15.15 1.58
C ALA A 44 18.59 -16.39 2.10
N PRO A 45 17.48 -16.25 2.85
CA PRO A 45 16.61 -17.38 3.16
C PRO A 45 16.14 -18.02 1.85
N GLY A 46 16.04 -19.34 1.82
CA GLY A 46 15.61 -20.06 0.64
C GLY A 46 14.67 -21.17 1.06
N ASP A 47 13.46 -21.13 0.53
CA ASP A 47 12.44 -22.18 0.46
C ASP A 47 13.04 -23.60 0.62
N LEU A 48 12.77 -24.28 1.74
CA LEU A 48 13.19 -25.67 1.96
C LEU A 48 11.95 -26.57 2.02
N TRP A 49 11.67 -27.36 0.99
CA TRP A 49 10.50 -28.25 0.95
C TRP A 49 10.82 -29.63 1.54
N LEU A 50 10.01 -30.15 2.46
CA LEU A 50 10.23 -31.46 3.07
C LEU A 50 9.27 -32.53 2.54
N ILE A 51 9.70 -33.28 1.53
CA ILE A 51 8.86 -34.28 0.86
C ILE A 51 9.09 -35.70 1.37
N SER A 52 8.12 -36.59 1.14
CA SER A 52 8.23 -38.03 1.39
C SER A 52 7.75 -38.82 0.18
N ALA A 53 8.49 -39.85 -0.22
CA ALA A 53 8.08 -40.75 -1.30
C ALA A 53 8.21 -42.21 -0.86
N PRO A 54 7.34 -43.13 -1.30
CA PRO A 54 7.47 -44.54 -1.00
C PRO A 54 8.71 -45.11 -1.70
N ASN A 55 9.38 -46.07 -1.07
CA ASN A 55 10.56 -46.66 -1.69
C ASN A 55 10.17 -47.66 -2.79
N GLU A 56 10.46 -47.34 -4.04
CA GLU A 56 10.34 -48.24 -5.19
C GLU A 56 11.61 -49.11 -5.30
N GLY A 57 11.68 -50.20 -4.53
CA GLY A 57 12.88 -51.03 -4.39
C GLY A 57 13.68 -50.64 -3.15
N SER A 58 14.87 -50.07 -3.32
CA SER A 58 15.70 -49.57 -2.21
C SER A 58 15.51 -48.07 -1.95
N PRO A 59 15.75 -47.59 -0.71
CA PRO A 59 15.74 -46.15 -0.41
C PRO A 59 16.73 -45.35 -1.26
N GLN A 60 17.84 -45.98 -1.64
CA GLN A 60 18.87 -45.36 -2.47
C GLN A 60 18.40 -45.18 -3.92
N GLU A 61 17.71 -46.16 -4.50
CA GLU A 61 17.14 -46.02 -5.85
C GLU A 61 16.07 -44.93 -5.92
N THR A 62 15.24 -44.83 -4.88
CA THR A 62 14.20 -43.79 -4.78
C THR A 62 14.83 -42.39 -4.69
N TRP A 63 15.90 -42.26 -3.89
CA TRP A 63 16.71 -41.05 -3.79
C TRP A 63 17.38 -40.67 -5.12
N ASP A 64 18.01 -41.62 -5.81
CA ASP A 64 18.71 -41.38 -7.07
C ASP A 64 17.72 -41.02 -8.20
N LYS A 65 16.54 -41.65 -8.22
CA LYS A 65 15.44 -41.34 -9.14
C LYS A 65 14.92 -39.91 -8.92
N LEU A 66 14.73 -39.50 -7.67
CA LEU A 66 14.33 -38.14 -7.31
C LEU A 66 15.39 -37.12 -7.76
N ASN A 67 16.66 -37.33 -7.37
CA ASN A 67 17.77 -36.44 -7.71
C ASN A 67 18.00 -36.30 -9.21
N ARG A 68 17.88 -37.39 -9.98
CA ARG A 68 18.00 -37.32 -11.44
C ARG A 68 16.91 -36.46 -12.07
N THR A 69 15.73 -36.43 -11.47
CA THR A 69 14.57 -35.71 -12.00
C THR A 69 14.58 -34.23 -11.59
N THR A 70 15.00 -33.93 -10.36
CA THR A 70 14.90 -32.57 -9.79
C THR A 70 16.24 -31.85 -9.64
N GLY A 71 17.38 -32.54 -9.72
CA GLY A 71 18.71 -31.98 -9.40
C GLY A 71 19.19 -30.82 -10.28
N ASN A 72 18.59 -30.61 -11.46
CA ASN A 72 18.86 -29.43 -12.30
C ASN A 72 18.06 -28.18 -11.88
N MET A 73 17.09 -28.35 -10.98
CA MET A 73 16.13 -27.34 -10.53
C MET A 73 16.14 -27.17 -9.01
N SER A 74 16.78 -28.06 -8.26
CA SER A 74 16.86 -28.01 -6.80
C SER A 74 18.12 -28.66 -6.26
N VAL A 75 18.50 -28.30 -5.03
CA VAL A 75 19.49 -29.02 -4.23
C VAL A 75 18.75 -29.88 -3.22
N ASN A 76 19.02 -31.19 -3.22
CA ASN A 76 18.27 -32.14 -2.39
C ASN A 76 19.15 -32.69 -1.27
N TYR A 77 18.58 -32.85 -0.08
CA TYR A 77 19.24 -33.40 1.11
C TYR A 77 18.38 -34.52 1.72
N LYS A 78 19.01 -35.64 2.10
CA LYS A 78 18.28 -36.73 2.79
C LYS A 78 17.82 -36.26 4.16
N PHE A 79 16.54 -36.46 4.46
CA PHE A 79 15.98 -36.19 5.78
C PHE A 79 15.86 -37.50 6.56
N ASN A 80 16.73 -37.69 7.56
CA ASN A 80 16.85 -38.97 8.26
C ASN A 80 15.79 -39.12 9.36
N VAL A 81 14.61 -39.63 8.99
CA VAL A 81 13.57 -40.04 9.94
C VAL A 81 13.93 -41.43 10.49
N PRO A 82 13.98 -41.62 11.83
CA PRO A 82 14.31 -42.91 12.43
C PRO A 82 13.12 -43.87 12.40
N ASP A 83 13.39 -45.15 12.66
CA ASP A 83 12.35 -46.16 12.85
C ASP A 83 11.59 -45.91 14.17
N LEU A 84 10.42 -45.29 14.06
CA LEU A 84 9.54 -45.02 15.18
C LEU A 84 8.49 -46.12 15.34
N LYS A 85 7.99 -46.31 16.57
CA LYS A 85 6.96 -47.33 16.85
C LYS A 85 5.63 -46.95 16.23
N VAL A 86 5.16 -47.76 15.29
CA VAL A 86 3.84 -47.59 14.68
C VAL A 86 2.74 -48.02 15.66
N GLY A 87 1.75 -47.15 15.87
CA GLY A 87 0.56 -47.42 16.67
C GLY A 87 -0.57 -48.08 15.85
N THR A 88 -1.79 -48.09 16.39
CA THR A 88 -2.97 -48.49 15.59
C THR A 88 -3.34 -47.39 14.59
N LEU A 89 -4.07 -47.74 13.52
CA LEU A 89 -4.53 -46.76 12.53
C LEU A 89 -5.33 -45.61 13.18
N ASP A 90 -6.23 -45.93 14.10
CA ASP A 90 -7.03 -44.98 14.86
C ASP A 90 -6.15 -44.00 15.68
N GLN A 91 -5.09 -44.51 16.31
CA GLN A 91 -4.12 -43.68 17.02
C GLN A 91 -3.34 -42.76 16.09
N LEU A 92 -2.99 -43.22 14.88
CA LEU A 92 -2.25 -42.40 13.90
C LEU A 92 -3.12 -41.27 13.34
N VAL A 93 -4.41 -41.54 13.07
CA VAL A 93 -5.34 -40.51 12.60
C VAL A 93 -5.51 -39.42 13.67
N GLY A 94 -5.79 -39.79 14.92
CA GLY A 94 -5.89 -38.81 16.01
C GLY A 94 -4.57 -38.06 16.28
N LEU A 95 -3.43 -38.74 16.12
CA LEU A 95 -2.12 -38.13 16.30
C LEU A 95 -1.77 -37.14 15.16
N SER A 96 -2.28 -37.36 13.94
CA SER A 96 -2.09 -36.44 12.82
C SER A 96 -2.63 -35.04 13.15
N ASP A 97 -3.85 -34.96 13.70
CA ASP A 97 -4.48 -33.70 14.09
C ASP A 97 -3.76 -33.05 15.28
N ASP A 98 -3.35 -33.84 16.27
CA ASP A 98 -2.60 -33.37 17.44
C ASP A 98 -1.23 -32.80 17.04
N LEU A 99 -0.51 -33.48 16.14
CA LEU A 99 0.77 -33.03 15.63
C LEU A 99 0.63 -31.76 14.76
N ALA A 100 -0.46 -31.61 14.01
CA ALA A 100 -0.72 -30.38 13.26
C ALA A 100 -0.90 -29.16 14.19
N LYS A 101 -1.63 -29.32 15.31
CA LYS A 101 -1.76 -28.26 16.32
C LYS A 101 -0.42 -27.96 17.01
N LEU A 102 0.33 -29.01 17.33
CA LEU A 102 1.63 -28.90 17.98
C LEU A 102 2.65 -28.20 17.08
N ASP A 103 2.60 -28.45 15.78
CA ASP A 103 3.42 -27.81 14.76
C ASP A 103 3.17 -26.30 14.68
N ILE A 104 1.90 -25.89 14.60
CA ILE A 104 1.49 -24.48 14.64
C ILE A 104 1.97 -23.82 15.94
N ALA A 105 1.81 -24.48 17.08
CA ALA A 105 2.26 -23.95 18.36
C ALA A 105 3.78 -23.75 18.42
N ALA A 106 4.56 -24.75 17.95
CA ALA A 106 6.01 -24.68 17.90
C ALA A 106 6.50 -23.53 16.99
N GLU A 107 5.86 -23.37 15.84
CA GLU A 107 6.14 -22.28 14.89
C GLU A 107 5.88 -20.90 15.52
N GLN A 108 4.69 -20.72 16.11
CA GLN A 108 4.30 -19.46 16.76
C GLN A 108 5.24 -19.06 17.90
N VAL A 109 5.66 -20.03 18.73
CA VAL A 109 6.59 -19.75 19.83
C VAL A 109 7.97 -19.41 19.30
N THR A 110 8.42 -20.09 18.25
CA THR A 110 9.71 -19.78 17.60
C THR A 110 9.71 -18.35 17.06
N ARG A 111 8.65 -17.93 16.35
CA ARG A 111 8.49 -16.55 15.86
C ARG A 111 8.51 -15.52 16.98
N LYS A 112 7.71 -15.72 18.02
CA LYS A 112 7.64 -14.82 19.17
C LYS A 112 9.00 -14.66 19.85
N LEU A 113 9.75 -15.76 19.98
CA LEU A 113 11.08 -15.74 20.57
C LEU A 113 12.07 -14.98 19.68
N THR A 114 12.08 -15.25 18.37
CA THR A 114 12.95 -14.54 17.41
C THR A 114 12.67 -13.05 17.38
N GLN A 115 11.39 -12.64 17.30
CA GLN A 115 10.99 -11.23 17.32
C GLN A 115 11.43 -10.55 18.61
N TYR A 116 11.13 -11.16 19.75
CA TYR A 116 11.52 -10.59 21.04
C TYR A 116 13.05 -10.52 21.19
N PHE A 117 13.79 -11.46 20.59
CA PHE A 117 15.24 -11.40 20.58
C PHE A 117 15.76 -10.22 19.75
N ALA A 118 15.14 -9.92 18.60
CA ALA A 118 15.43 -8.69 17.84
C ALA A 118 15.17 -7.42 18.67
N ASP A 119 14.04 -7.37 19.38
CA ASP A 119 13.65 -6.21 20.20
C ASP A 119 14.62 -5.96 21.37
N VAL A 120 15.18 -7.03 21.95
CA VAL A 120 16.15 -6.95 23.04
C VAL A 120 17.52 -6.46 22.54
N LEU A 121 17.90 -6.76 21.29
CA LEU A 121 19.19 -6.36 20.73
C LEU A 121 19.29 -4.84 20.44
N GLU A 122 18.16 -4.12 20.39
CA GLU A 122 18.09 -2.66 20.17
C GLU A 122 18.98 -2.22 18.98
N ASP A 123 20.13 -1.61 19.23
CA ASP A 123 21.04 -1.11 18.18
C ASP A 123 21.89 -2.21 17.50
N GLU A 124 21.87 -3.46 18.00
CA GLU A 124 22.64 -4.60 17.48
C GLU A 124 21.77 -5.65 16.75
N GLN A 125 20.65 -5.22 16.15
CA GLN A 125 19.74 -6.12 15.40
C GLN A 125 20.41 -6.81 14.21
N ASP A 126 21.43 -6.20 13.63
CA ASP A 126 22.29 -6.76 12.57
C ASP A 126 22.97 -8.08 13.01
N LYS A 127 23.22 -8.25 14.32
CA LYS A 127 23.82 -9.47 14.88
C LYS A 127 22.80 -10.57 15.17
N LEU A 128 21.50 -10.35 14.95
CA LEU A 128 20.46 -11.35 15.26
C LEU A 128 20.75 -12.68 14.57
N GLN A 129 21.03 -12.65 13.26
CA GLN A 129 21.27 -13.86 12.46
C GLN A 129 22.46 -14.69 12.97
N GLU A 130 23.52 -14.02 13.43
CA GLU A 130 24.70 -14.70 14.03
C GLU A 130 24.36 -15.39 15.35
N ASN A 131 23.28 -14.97 16.02
CA ASN A 131 22.84 -15.50 17.29
C ASN A 131 21.79 -16.62 17.17
N LEU A 132 21.18 -16.79 16.00
CA LEU A 132 20.18 -17.83 15.71
C LEU A 132 20.86 -19.17 15.36
N ILE A 133 21.45 -19.80 16.37
CA ILE A 133 22.20 -21.05 16.24
C ILE A 133 21.45 -22.21 16.90
N VAL A 134 21.41 -23.35 16.21
CA VAL A 134 20.76 -24.59 16.68
C VAL A 134 21.80 -25.69 16.81
N SER A 135 22.05 -26.17 18.03
CA SER A 135 23.04 -27.23 18.32
C SER A 135 24.43 -26.94 17.73
N GLY A 136 24.86 -25.67 17.75
CA GLY A 136 26.16 -25.22 17.23
C GLY A 136 26.24 -25.10 15.71
N LYS A 137 25.12 -25.20 14.99
CA LYS A 137 25.00 -25.04 13.54
C LYS A 137 24.02 -23.92 13.22
N ASP A 138 24.18 -23.28 12.07
CA ASP A 138 23.12 -22.41 11.54
C ASP A 138 21.85 -23.21 11.22
N VAL A 139 20.72 -22.51 11.13
CA VAL A 139 19.39 -23.08 10.91
C VAL A 139 19.35 -23.97 9.66
N LYS A 140 19.87 -23.49 8.53
CA LYS A 140 19.86 -24.24 7.26
C LYS A 140 20.70 -25.51 7.35
N THR A 141 21.90 -25.42 7.90
CA THR A 141 22.78 -26.58 8.11
C THR A 141 22.16 -27.59 9.08
N TYR A 142 21.42 -27.13 10.09
CA TYR A 142 20.71 -28.00 11.03
C TYR A 142 19.60 -28.81 10.32
N VAL A 143 18.75 -28.14 9.51
CA VAL A 143 17.66 -28.80 8.78
C VAL A 143 18.18 -29.75 7.69
N THR A 144 19.15 -29.30 6.87
CA THR A 144 19.69 -30.10 5.75
C THR A 144 20.54 -31.29 6.21
N LYS A 145 21.09 -31.25 7.43
CA LYS A 145 21.83 -32.37 8.05
C LYS A 145 21.13 -32.88 9.30
N PHE A 146 19.81 -32.85 9.30
CA PHE A 146 19.00 -33.27 10.42
C PHE A 146 19.31 -34.72 10.84
N GLN A 147 19.41 -34.92 12.15
CA GLN A 147 19.49 -36.22 12.79
C GLN A 147 18.60 -36.22 14.02
N TRP A 148 17.87 -37.31 14.22
CA TRP A 148 16.99 -37.44 15.36
C TRP A 148 17.74 -37.41 16.69
N GLU A 149 17.33 -36.52 17.60
CA GLU A 149 17.92 -36.37 18.94
C GLU A 149 17.40 -37.45 19.90
N GLY A 150 17.86 -38.70 19.72
CA GLY A 150 17.39 -39.86 20.49
C GLY A 150 17.63 -39.79 22.01
N ALA A 151 18.52 -38.89 22.46
CA ALA A 151 18.75 -38.62 23.88
C ALA A 151 17.62 -37.77 24.50
N LYS A 152 17.06 -36.82 23.74
CA LYS A 152 15.93 -35.98 24.18
C LYS A 152 14.59 -36.64 23.88
N TYR A 153 14.49 -37.33 22.74
CA TYR A 153 13.26 -37.96 22.24
C TYR A 153 13.51 -39.47 22.02
N PRO A 154 13.38 -40.32 23.06
CA PRO A 154 13.82 -41.71 22.97
C PRO A 154 12.97 -42.56 22.02
N LEU A 155 13.62 -43.20 21.03
CA LEU A 155 12.97 -44.05 19.99
C LEU A 155 12.14 -45.22 20.53
N LYS A 156 12.37 -45.62 21.80
CA LYS A 156 11.61 -46.70 22.46
C LYS A 156 10.20 -46.28 22.88
N GLN A 157 9.91 -44.98 22.95
CA GLN A 157 8.62 -44.45 23.38
C GLN A 157 7.57 -44.54 22.24
N SER A 158 6.29 -44.46 22.59
CA SER A 158 5.23 -44.35 21.58
C SER A 158 5.22 -42.94 20.98
N LEU A 159 4.68 -42.81 19.76
CA LEU A 159 4.57 -41.51 19.08
C LEU A 159 3.80 -40.47 19.92
N LYS A 160 2.74 -40.89 20.63
CA LYS A 160 1.98 -40.01 21.53
C LYS A 160 2.82 -39.50 22.71
N VAL A 161 3.65 -40.36 23.30
CA VAL A 161 4.54 -39.95 24.39
C VAL A 161 5.60 -38.97 23.87
N LEU A 162 6.13 -39.19 22.65
CA LEU A 162 7.07 -38.27 22.02
C LEU A 162 6.43 -36.89 21.74
N SER A 163 5.20 -36.86 21.20
CA SER A 163 4.47 -35.60 20.99
C SER A 163 4.21 -34.87 22.30
N ASP A 164 3.88 -35.58 23.37
CA ASP A 164 3.61 -34.98 24.68
C ASP A 164 4.88 -34.42 25.34
N ILE A 165 6.03 -35.07 25.15
CA ILE A 165 7.34 -34.55 25.62
C ILE A 165 7.66 -33.24 24.90
N ILE A 166 7.53 -33.21 23.57
CA ILE A 166 7.80 -32.02 22.76
C ILE A 166 6.81 -30.89 23.10
N GLY A 167 5.51 -31.19 23.24
CA GLY A 167 4.50 -30.21 23.63
C GLY A 167 4.71 -29.58 24.99
N LYS A 168 5.16 -30.35 25.98
CA LYS A 168 5.56 -29.80 27.29
C LYS A 168 6.75 -28.85 27.17
N GLN A 169 7.75 -29.20 26.38
CA GLN A 169 8.92 -28.34 26.13
C GLN A 169 8.51 -27.02 25.48
N ILE A 170 7.70 -27.05 24.41
CA ILE A 170 7.20 -25.85 23.71
C ILE A 170 6.41 -24.95 24.67
N THR A 171 5.50 -25.53 25.45
CA THR A 171 4.66 -24.79 26.39
C THR A 171 5.49 -24.15 27.52
N GLN A 172 6.51 -24.87 28.01
CA GLN A 172 7.41 -24.35 29.04
C GLN A 172 8.22 -23.15 28.51
N ILE A 173 8.79 -23.24 27.31
CA ILE A 173 9.53 -22.15 26.69
C ILE A 173 8.65 -20.91 26.48
N ASP A 174 7.40 -21.09 26.01
CA ASP A 174 6.45 -19.98 25.81
C ASP A 174 6.12 -19.25 27.13
N ASN A 175 5.87 -20.00 28.21
CA ASN A 175 5.56 -19.43 29.52
C ASN A 175 6.77 -18.70 30.15
N ASP A 176 7.97 -19.27 30.00
CA ASP A 176 9.20 -18.65 30.49
C ASP A 176 9.52 -17.38 29.71
N LEU A 177 9.32 -17.38 28.38
CA LEU A 177 9.47 -16.21 27.52
C LEU A 177 8.55 -15.08 27.97
N LYS A 178 7.25 -15.35 28.16
CA LYS A 178 6.26 -14.35 28.64
C LYS A 178 6.66 -13.74 29.98
N THR A 179 7.13 -14.56 30.92
CA THR A 179 7.51 -14.10 32.27
C THR A 179 8.74 -13.21 32.23
N LYS A 180 9.78 -13.64 31.48
CA LYS A 180 11.02 -12.88 31.31
C LYS A 180 10.80 -11.59 30.54
N SER A 181 10.01 -11.64 29.46
CA SER A 181 9.72 -10.46 28.64
C SER A 181 8.96 -9.41 29.42
N THR A 182 7.94 -9.80 30.19
CA THR A 182 7.18 -8.89 31.05
C THR A 182 8.09 -8.20 32.07
N THR A 183 8.99 -8.95 32.71
CA THR A 183 9.90 -8.40 33.73
C THR A 183 10.89 -7.40 33.13
N TYR A 184 11.50 -7.73 32.00
CA TYR A 184 12.46 -6.84 31.32
C TYR A 184 11.77 -5.60 30.71
N ASN A 185 10.60 -5.77 30.11
CA ASN A 185 9.83 -4.66 29.53
C ASN A 185 9.33 -3.70 30.61
N ASN A 186 8.95 -4.19 31.79
CA ASN A 186 8.58 -3.32 32.92
C ASN A 186 9.76 -2.44 33.39
N LEU A 187 10.99 -2.99 33.42
CA LEU A 187 12.19 -2.22 33.71
C LEU A 187 12.45 -1.15 32.63
N LYS A 188 12.34 -1.52 31.35
CA LYS A 188 12.49 -0.59 30.21
C LYS A 188 11.46 0.54 30.26
N ASN A 189 10.20 0.21 30.53
CA ASN A 189 9.11 1.19 30.63
C ASN A 189 9.27 2.13 31.82
N SER A 190 9.74 1.62 32.96
CA SER A 190 10.03 2.44 34.15
C SER A 190 11.16 3.43 33.88
N LEU A 191 12.23 2.98 33.22
CA LEU A 191 13.33 3.85 32.78
C LEU A 191 12.85 4.89 31.76
N ALA A 192 12.13 4.48 30.71
CA ALA A 192 11.60 5.39 29.71
C ALA A 192 10.67 6.47 30.29
N SER A 193 9.90 6.13 31.33
CA SER A 193 9.06 7.11 32.06
C SER A 193 9.89 8.15 32.80
N ILE A 194 11.01 7.74 33.43
CA ILE A 194 11.96 8.66 34.07
C ILE A 194 12.69 9.50 33.02
N ASP A 195 13.14 8.90 31.92
CA ASP A 195 13.80 9.59 30.80
C ASP A 195 12.91 10.66 30.17
N ARG A 196 11.63 10.34 29.90
CA ARG A 196 10.67 11.32 29.35
C ARG A 196 10.44 12.51 30.27
N LYS A 197 10.48 12.31 31.58
CA LYS A 197 10.40 13.41 32.55
C LYS A 197 11.67 14.27 32.55
N ALA A 198 12.82 13.71 32.18
CA ALA A 198 14.08 14.45 32.08
C ALA A 198 14.23 15.26 30.77
N THR A 199 13.56 14.87 29.67
CA THR A 199 13.72 15.49 28.33
C THR A 199 12.57 16.37 27.85
N GLY A 200 11.49 16.54 28.64
CA GLY A 200 10.34 17.40 28.29
C GLY A 200 10.63 18.91 28.28
N SER A 201 9.65 19.74 27.92
CA SER A 201 9.76 21.22 28.00
C SER A 201 9.85 21.69 29.46
N LEU A 202 10.39 22.89 29.73
CA LEU A 202 10.54 23.42 31.11
C LEU A 202 9.24 23.43 31.94
N LEU A 203 8.08 23.37 31.29
CA LEU A 203 6.77 23.23 31.92
C LEU A 203 6.52 21.87 32.57
N THR A 204 7.14 20.80 32.08
CA THR A 204 6.93 19.42 32.53
C THR A 204 8.21 18.70 32.92
N LYS A 205 9.37 19.21 32.47
CA LYS A 205 10.72 18.71 32.76
C LYS A 205 10.97 18.64 34.26
N ASP A 206 11.66 17.59 34.67
CA ASP A 206 12.17 17.47 36.02
C ASP A 206 13.24 18.54 36.26
N LEU A 207 12.98 19.43 37.21
CA LEU A 207 13.86 20.55 37.52
C LEU A 207 15.03 20.13 38.42
N SER A 208 15.00 18.90 38.94
CA SER A 208 15.96 18.31 39.86
C SER A 208 17.41 18.35 39.38
N GLU A 209 17.65 18.28 38.07
CA GLU A 209 18.98 18.34 37.45
C GLU A 209 19.38 19.74 36.99
N ILE A 210 18.43 20.69 37.00
CA ILE A 210 18.61 22.05 36.48
C ILE A 210 18.94 23.03 37.61
N VAL A 211 18.27 22.88 38.76
CA VAL A 211 18.34 23.84 39.85
C VAL A 211 19.38 23.46 40.91
N LYS A 212 20.01 24.46 41.53
CA LYS A 212 21.03 24.29 42.56
C LYS A 212 20.54 24.85 43.90
N ALA A 213 21.18 24.44 45.00
CA ALA A 213 20.87 24.98 46.33
C ALA A 213 20.97 26.52 46.37
N ASP A 214 21.94 27.09 45.64
CA ASP A 214 22.15 28.54 45.53
C ASP A 214 21.00 29.30 44.85
N ASP A 215 20.11 28.60 44.15
CA ASP A 215 18.95 29.22 43.50
C ASP A 215 17.78 29.42 44.48
N PHE A 216 17.87 28.90 45.71
CA PHE A 216 16.79 28.96 46.71
C PHE A 216 17.26 29.55 48.04
N ILE A 217 16.35 30.28 48.70
CA ILE A 217 16.50 30.58 50.12
C ILE A 217 16.02 29.38 50.93
N LEU A 218 16.98 28.61 51.47
CA LEU A 218 16.72 27.44 52.31
C LEU A 218 16.49 27.84 53.77
N ASN A 219 15.71 27.05 54.51
CA ASN A 219 15.48 27.18 55.97
C ASN A 219 14.95 28.54 56.45
N SER A 220 14.27 29.30 55.60
CA SER A 220 13.57 30.53 56.03
C SER A 220 12.22 30.20 56.65
N GLU A 221 11.93 30.80 57.80
CA GLU A 221 10.62 30.71 58.45
C GLU A 221 9.53 31.38 57.59
N TYR A 222 9.85 32.54 57.00
CA TYR A 222 8.88 33.43 56.37
C TYR A 222 8.97 33.52 54.85
N LEU A 223 10.13 33.24 54.24
CA LEU A 223 10.36 33.37 52.80
C LEU A 223 10.35 32.00 52.11
N GLN A 224 9.95 31.99 50.84
CA GLN A 224 10.06 30.84 49.95
C GLN A 224 10.41 31.31 48.54
N THR A 225 11.27 30.54 47.88
CA THR A 225 11.61 30.78 46.48
C THR A 225 10.75 29.89 45.59
N LEU A 226 10.10 30.50 44.59
CA LEU A 226 9.30 29.82 43.58
C LEU A 226 10.04 29.83 42.25
N LEU A 227 9.74 28.83 41.42
CA LEU A 227 10.22 28.73 40.05
C LEU A 227 9.09 29.10 39.10
N VAL A 228 9.36 29.97 38.13
CA VAL A 228 8.36 30.47 37.19
C VAL A 228 8.89 30.34 35.77
N VAL A 229 8.13 29.64 34.94
CA VAL A 229 8.41 29.48 33.51
C VAL A 229 7.74 30.63 32.77
N ILE A 230 8.55 31.35 31.99
CA ILE A 230 8.18 32.55 31.24
C ILE A 230 8.49 32.31 29.76
N PRO A 231 7.51 32.47 28.85
CA PRO A 231 7.79 32.50 27.42
C PRO A 231 8.75 33.65 27.08
N LYS A 232 9.70 33.43 26.17
CA LYS A 232 10.72 34.42 25.79
C LYS A 232 10.14 35.76 25.33
N THR A 233 8.96 35.72 24.70
CA THR A 233 8.18 36.89 24.29
C THR A 233 7.70 37.77 25.45
N LEU A 234 7.53 37.21 26.65
CA LEU A 234 6.97 37.89 27.83
C LEU A 234 8.02 38.27 28.87
N VAL A 235 9.32 38.04 28.62
CA VAL A 235 10.40 38.29 29.60
C VAL A 235 10.48 39.76 30.01
N LYS A 236 10.29 40.69 29.06
CA LYS A 236 10.28 42.14 29.36
C LYS A 236 9.13 42.52 30.29
N GLU A 237 7.98 41.89 30.09
CA GLU A 237 6.79 42.12 30.92
C GLU A 237 6.96 41.50 32.31
N TRP A 238 7.56 40.31 32.40
CA TRP A 238 7.94 39.69 33.66
C TRP A 238 8.85 40.60 34.49
N GLN A 239 9.95 41.09 33.91
CA GLN A 239 10.91 41.97 34.61
C GLN A 239 10.28 43.27 35.13
N GLN A 240 9.26 43.79 34.44
CA GLN A 240 8.56 45.01 34.87
C GLN A 240 7.52 44.75 35.95
N LYS A 241 6.85 43.58 35.92
CA LYS A 241 5.67 43.33 36.75
C LYS A 241 5.94 42.47 37.98
N TYR A 242 6.91 41.55 37.96
CA TYR A 242 7.02 40.49 38.96
C TYR A 242 7.05 41.00 40.41
N GLU A 243 7.69 42.14 40.68
CA GLU A 243 7.77 42.76 42.01
C GLU A 243 6.43 43.31 42.51
N THR A 244 5.55 43.70 41.57
CA THR A 244 4.26 44.35 41.85
C THR A 244 3.07 43.40 41.77
N LEU A 245 3.30 42.11 41.48
CA LEU A 245 2.22 41.11 41.42
C LEU A 245 1.62 40.82 42.81
N SER A 246 2.30 41.14 43.91
CA SER A 246 1.75 41.10 45.28
C SER A 246 2.61 41.94 46.23
N ASP A 247 2.04 42.45 47.32
CA ASP A 247 2.70 43.37 48.27
C ASP A 247 3.90 42.78 49.03
N MET A 248 4.05 41.45 49.06
CA MET A 248 5.12 40.76 49.81
C MET A 248 6.08 39.96 48.92
N VAL A 249 6.46 40.55 47.79
CA VAL A 249 7.52 40.04 46.89
C VAL A 249 8.83 40.75 47.23
N VAL A 250 9.95 40.02 47.26
CA VAL A 250 11.27 40.62 47.53
C VAL A 250 11.78 41.31 46.26
N PRO A 251 12.01 42.63 46.25
CA PRO A 251 12.52 43.34 45.06
C PRO A 251 13.91 42.86 44.67
N GLY A 252 14.21 42.84 43.37
CA GLY A 252 15.48 42.34 42.83
C GLY A 252 15.75 40.85 43.04
N SER A 253 14.75 40.06 43.48
CA SER A 253 14.94 38.63 43.78
C SER A 253 14.81 37.71 42.58
N SER A 254 14.34 38.20 41.42
CA SER A 254 14.17 37.33 40.26
C SER A 254 15.48 37.10 39.51
N ARG A 255 15.83 35.83 39.29
CA ARG A 255 17.05 35.42 38.58
C ARG A 255 16.73 34.38 37.52
N LEU A 256 17.33 34.53 36.33
CA LEU A 256 17.26 33.52 35.28
C LEU A 256 18.12 32.31 35.67
N ILE A 257 17.53 31.11 35.65
CA ILE A 257 18.22 29.84 35.92
C ILE A 257 18.68 29.20 34.61
N ILE A 258 17.75 29.01 33.66
CA ILE A 258 18.03 28.37 32.38
C ILE A 258 17.13 28.92 31.27
N GLU A 259 17.64 28.91 30.05
CA GLU A 259 16.91 29.16 28.80
C GLU A 259 16.87 27.85 28.00
N ASP A 260 15.68 27.40 27.61
CA ASP A 260 15.45 26.16 26.86
C ASP A 260 14.43 26.45 25.75
N GLY A 261 14.92 26.64 24.52
CA GLY A 261 14.11 27.05 23.36
C GLY A 261 13.39 28.40 23.58
N GLU A 262 12.06 28.39 23.47
CA GLU A 262 11.19 29.56 23.63
C GLU A 262 10.75 29.82 25.10
N GLN A 263 11.25 29.03 26.05
CA GLN A 263 10.89 29.11 27.47
C GLN A 263 12.11 29.44 28.33
N MET A 264 11.89 30.27 29.35
CA MET A 264 12.91 30.65 30.33
C MET A 264 12.42 30.35 31.73
N LEU A 265 13.27 29.75 32.57
CA LEU A 265 12.97 29.46 33.97
C LEU A 265 13.61 30.53 34.87
N PHE A 266 12.78 31.24 35.62
CA PHE A 266 13.21 32.22 36.61
C PHE A 266 12.94 31.72 38.03
N SER A 267 13.82 32.04 38.98
CA SER A 267 13.48 32.03 40.40
C SER A 267 12.87 33.37 40.82
N VAL A 268 12.07 33.38 41.88
CA VAL A 268 11.58 34.59 42.56
C VAL A 268 11.34 34.28 44.03
N THR A 269 11.71 35.19 44.94
CA THR A 269 11.52 35.01 46.38
C THR A 269 10.40 35.91 46.89
N LEU A 270 9.48 35.33 47.65
CA LEU A 270 8.37 36.04 48.28
C LEU A 270 8.05 35.46 49.66
N PHE A 271 7.21 36.16 50.41
CA PHE A 271 6.71 35.66 51.70
C PHE A 271 5.72 34.52 51.49
N LYS A 272 5.81 33.48 52.33
CA LYS A 272 4.93 32.29 52.25
C LYS A 272 3.45 32.64 52.30
N LYS A 273 3.08 33.72 53.00
CA LYS A 273 1.71 34.19 53.17
C LYS A 273 1.01 34.56 51.85
N VAL A 274 1.75 35.01 50.84
CA VAL A 274 1.18 35.52 49.58
C VAL A 274 1.39 34.58 48.39
N ILE A 275 1.87 33.34 48.61
CA ILE A 275 2.19 32.40 47.51
C ILE A 275 0.98 32.11 46.63
N ASP A 276 -0.19 31.82 47.22
CA ASP A 276 -1.37 31.43 46.44
C ASP A 276 -1.95 32.61 45.65
N GLU A 277 -1.93 33.81 46.24
CA GLU A 277 -2.28 35.06 45.57
C GLU A 277 -1.32 35.33 44.40
N TYR A 278 -0.01 35.21 44.64
CA TYR A 278 1.02 35.40 43.63
C TYR A 278 0.91 34.38 42.48
N LYS A 279 0.63 33.10 42.78
CA LYS A 279 0.35 32.06 41.77
C LYS A 279 -0.86 32.41 40.90
N THR A 280 -1.88 33.05 41.48
CA THR A 280 -3.09 33.49 40.76
C THR A 280 -2.77 34.65 39.81
N HIS A 281 -2.12 35.70 40.30
CA HIS A 281 -1.71 36.84 39.45
C HIS A 281 -0.70 36.43 38.37
N CYS A 282 0.20 35.48 38.66
CA CYS A 282 1.08 34.89 37.64
C CYS A 282 0.27 34.24 36.51
N ARG A 283 -0.74 33.42 36.85
CA ARG A 283 -1.60 32.74 35.87
C ARG A 283 -2.36 33.74 34.99
N GLU A 284 -2.87 34.82 35.56
CA GLU A 284 -3.56 35.89 34.82
C GLU A 284 -2.63 36.58 33.79
N ASN A 285 -1.35 36.72 34.12
CA ASN A 285 -0.33 37.27 33.21
C ASN A 285 0.36 36.19 32.35
N LYS A 286 -0.19 34.96 32.30
CA LYS A 286 0.35 33.80 31.55
C LYS A 286 1.76 33.36 31.99
N PHE A 287 2.15 33.68 33.22
CA PHE A 287 3.36 33.17 33.87
C PHE A 287 3.04 31.86 34.60
N ILE A 288 3.82 30.81 34.36
CA ILE A 288 3.52 29.47 34.88
C ILE A 288 4.44 29.15 36.05
N VAL A 289 3.90 29.18 37.27
CA VAL A 289 4.64 28.79 38.47
C VAL A 289 4.75 27.27 38.55
N ARG A 290 5.97 26.75 38.62
CA ARG A 290 6.25 25.31 38.81
C ARG A 290 6.14 24.97 40.29
N ASP A 291 5.41 23.90 40.59
CA ASP A 291 5.30 23.38 41.95
C ASP A 291 6.54 22.54 42.26
N PHE A 292 7.55 23.21 42.82
CA PHE A 292 8.85 22.62 43.12
C PHE A 292 9.35 23.16 44.46
N VAL A 293 9.78 22.25 45.33
CA VAL A 293 10.42 22.56 46.60
C VAL A 293 11.78 21.90 46.58
N TYR A 294 12.83 22.70 46.79
CA TYR A 294 14.18 22.18 46.83
C TYR A 294 14.41 21.37 48.11
N ASP A 295 14.64 20.07 47.95
CA ASP A 295 15.05 19.17 49.02
C ASP A 295 16.18 18.26 48.53
N GLU A 296 17.38 18.46 49.07
CA GLU A 296 18.59 17.76 48.61
C GLU A 296 18.49 16.23 48.82
N GLU A 297 17.77 15.79 49.84
CA GLU A 297 17.58 14.37 50.14
C GLU A 297 16.67 13.70 49.10
N SER A 298 15.49 14.27 48.81
CA SER A 298 14.58 13.78 47.77
C SER A 298 15.22 13.75 46.37
N LEU A 299 16.02 14.77 46.04
CA LEU A 299 16.76 14.85 44.77
C LEU A 299 17.85 13.77 44.63
N LYS A 300 18.49 13.40 45.74
CA LYS A 300 19.45 12.27 45.78
C LYS A 300 18.73 10.93 45.67
N ILE A 301 17.57 10.77 46.29
CA ILE A 301 16.75 9.54 46.20
C ILE A 301 16.34 9.28 44.74
N GLY A 302 15.84 10.30 44.03
CA GLY A 302 15.41 10.16 42.63
C GLY A 302 16.55 9.79 41.66
N ARG A 303 17.73 10.41 41.80
CA ARG A 303 18.92 10.04 41.01
C ARG A 303 19.39 8.62 41.30
N ASN A 304 19.46 8.26 42.58
CA ASN A 304 19.82 6.90 42.99
C ASN A 304 18.82 5.85 42.47
N GLU A 305 17.53 6.19 42.32
CA GLU A 305 16.52 5.28 41.78
C GLU A 305 16.71 5.03 40.28
N ARG A 306 16.97 6.09 39.50
CA ARG A 306 17.33 5.97 38.07
C ARG A 306 18.56 5.09 37.89
N ASP A 307 19.64 5.38 38.61
CA ASP A 307 20.89 4.63 38.51
C ASP A 307 20.73 3.16 38.90
N LYS A 308 19.92 2.88 39.93
CA LYS A 308 19.54 1.49 40.30
C LYS A 308 18.82 0.78 39.15
N LEU A 309 17.87 1.43 38.49
CA LEU A 309 17.12 0.83 37.38
C LEU A 309 18.01 0.61 36.15
N VAL A 310 18.93 1.53 35.85
CA VAL A 310 19.91 1.35 34.76
C VAL A 310 20.83 0.17 35.04
N GLN A 311 21.36 0.07 36.26
CA GLN A 311 22.18 -1.06 36.68
C GLN A 311 21.41 -2.39 36.63
N GLU A 312 20.14 -2.39 37.02
CA GLU A 312 19.29 -3.58 36.94
C GLU A 312 19.01 -3.99 35.49
N LYS A 313 18.74 -3.04 34.58
CA LYS A 313 18.60 -3.32 33.13
C LYS A 313 19.87 -3.98 32.60
N GLN A 314 21.04 -3.40 32.87
CA GLN A 314 22.34 -3.93 32.43
C GLN A 314 22.62 -5.32 33.02
N ARG A 315 22.27 -5.54 34.29
CA ARG A 315 22.42 -6.83 34.98
C ARG A 315 21.57 -7.94 34.35
N GLN A 316 20.35 -7.62 33.92
CA GLN A 316 19.41 -8.58 33.33
C GLN A 316 19.66 -8.84 31.85
N TYR A 317 20.26 -7.91 31.13
CA TYR A 317 20.47 -7.98 29.69
C TYR A 317 21.25 -9.23 29.25
N ALA A 318 22.48 -9.43 29.74
CA ALA A 318 23.31 -10.54 29.28
C ALA A 318 22.73 -11.93 29.62
N PRO A 319 22.18 -12.17 30.83
CA PRO A 319 21.45 -13.40 31.13
C PRO A 319 20.23 -13.63 30.23
N LEU A 320 19.48 -12.58 29.89
CA LEU A 320 18.32 -12.66 29.01
C LEU A 320 18.71 -13.05 27.59
N VAL A 321 19.70 -12.36 27.01
CA VAL A 321 20.25 -12.67 25.68
C VAL A 321 20.76 -14.11 25.62
N ARG A 322 21.50 -14.56 26.64
CA ARG A 322 21.97 -15.95 26.72
C ARG A 322 20.81 -16.94 26.78
N TRP A 323 19.76 -16.63 27.54
CA TRP A 323 18.56 -17.47 27.63
C TRP A 323 17.84 -17.54 26.28
N LEU A 324 17.68 -16.42 25.58
CA LEU A 324 17.05 -16.37 24.26
C LEU A 324 17.83 -17.20 23.23
N LYS A 325 19.16 -17.08 23.17
CA LYS A 325 20.01 -17.92 22.31
C LYS A 325 19.81 -19.42 22.53
N ILE A 326 19.83 -19.85 23.80
CA ILE A 326 19.68 -21.27 24.15
C ILE A 326 18.28 -21.77 23.80
N ASN A 327 17.24 -21.01 24.16
CA ASN A 327 15.86 -21.44 23.98
C ASN A 327 15.40 -21.34 22.53
N PHE A 328 16.01 -20.46 21.72
CA PHE A 328 15.86 -20.49 20.27
C PHE A 328 16.30 -21.84 19.68
N GLY A 329 17.50 -22.30 20.05
CA GLY A 329 17.99 -23.61 19.61
C GLY A 329 17.10 -24.77 20.06
N GLU A 330 16.59 -24.72 21.29
CA GLU A 330 15.69 -25.75 21.83
C GLU A 330 14.31 -25.74 21.16
N ILE A 331 13.69 -24.58 20.93
CA ILE A 331 12.36 -24.50 20.29
C ILE A 331 12.44 -24.86 18.81
N PHE A 332 13.49 -24.42 18.10
CA PHE A 332 13.68 -24.76 16.70
C PHE A 332 14.02 -26.24 16.51
N SER A 333 14.83 -26.82 17.40
CA SER A 333 15.06 -28.27 17.41
C SER A 333 13.75 -29.02 17.64
N ALA A 334 12.96 -28.64 18.64
CA ALA A 334 11.65 -29.23 18.90
C ALA A 334 10.72 -29.14 17.68
N PHE A 335 10.69 -27.99 17.01
CA PHE A 335 9.92 -27.77 15.78
C PHE A 335 10.29 -28.76 14.68
N VAL A 336 11.58 -28.90 14.34
CA VAL A 336 12.03 -29.87 13.31
C VAL A 336 11.71 -31.32 13.70
N HIS A 337 11.71 -31.67 15.00
CA HIS A 337 11.29 -32.99 15.46
C HIS A 337 9.78 -33.23 15.33
N VAL A 338 8.94 -32.21 15.58
CA VAL A 338 7.51 -32.27 15.24
C VAL A 338 7.34 -32.50 13.74
N LYS A 339 8.13 -31.80 12.92
CA LYS A 339 8.10 -31.99 11.46
C LYS A 339 8.44 -33.43 11.05
N ALA A 340 9.46 -34.02 11.66
CA ALA A 340 9.82 -35.43 11.44
C ALA A 340 8.72 -36.41 11.88
N LEU A 341 8.04 -36.15 13.01
CA LEU A 341 6.90 -36.96 13.47
C LEU A 341 5.72 -36.88 12.48
N ARG A 342 5.42 -35.69 11.97
CA ARG A 342 4.35 -35.48 10.97
C ARG A 342 4.64 -36.25 9.68
N VAL A 343 5.84 -36.09 9.11
CA VAL A 343 6.26 -36.84 7.91
C VAL A 343 6.13 -38.35 8.13
N PHE A 344 6.56 -38.85 9.30
CA PHE A 344 6.43 -40.27 9.63
C PHE A 344 4.97 -40.72 9.67
N VAL A 345 4.11 -40.03 10.44
CA VAL A 345 2.69 -40.40 10.60
C VAL A 345 1.96 -40.34 9.27
N GLU A 346 2.12 -39.26 8.52
CA GLU A 346 1.47 -39.06 7.22
C GLU A 346 1.95 -40.08 6.18
N SER A 347 3.26 -40.40 6.16
CA SER A 347 3.79 -41.44 5.26
C SER A 347 3.23 -42.83 5.58
N VAL A 348 3.04 -43.17 6.86
CA VAL A 348 2.41 -44.44 7.25
C VAL A 348 0.93 -44.47 6.91
N LEU A 349 0.21 -43.35 7.09
CA LEU A 349 -1.20 -43.24 6.71
C LEU A 349 -1.41 -43.33 5.19
N ARG A 350 -0.46 -42.82 4.40
CA ARG A 350 -0.52 -42.81 2.93
C ARG A 350 -0.03 -44.10 2.28
N TYR A 351 1.13 -44.60 2.71
CA TYR A 351 1.81 -45.74 2.07
C TYR A 351 1.56 -47.08 2.77
N GLY A 352 1.00 -47.05 3.98
CA GLY A 352 0.68 -48.25 4.76
C GLY A 352 1.91 -48.91 5.38
N LEU A 353 1.76 -50.21 5.70
CA LEU A 353 2.79 -51.03 6.32
C LEU A 353 3.33 -52.07 5.32
N PRO A 354 4.64 -52.42 5.39
CA PRO A 354 5.65 -51.91 6.32
C PRO A 354 6.05 -50.45 6.03
N VAL A 355 6.53 -49.73 7.05
CA VAL A 355 6.98 -48.33 6.90
C VAL A 355 8.14 -48.30 5.90
N ASN A 356 7.89 -47.76 4.71
CA ASN A 356 8.84 -47.84 3.61
C ASN A 356 8.80 -46.59 2.74
N PHE A 357 9.41 -45.51 3.22
CA PHE A 357 9.51 -44.24 2.51
C PHE A 357 10.90 -43.62 2.66
N GLN A 358 11.23 -42.68 1.77
CA GLN A 358 12.41 -41.83 1.83
C GLN A 358 11.94 -40.38 1.95
N ALA A 359 12.29 -39.72 3.06
CA ALA A 359 12.06 -38.29 3.24
C ALA A 359 13.25 -37.48 2.71
N THR A 360 12.97 -36.34 2.10
CA THR A 360 13.96 -35.48 1.44
C THR A 360 13.62 -34.01 1.64
N VAL A 361 14.61 -33.22 2.04
CA VAL A 361 14.55 -31.75 1.98
C VAL A 361 15.00 -31.32 0.58
N ILE A 362 14.20 -30.54 -0.12
CA ILE A 362 14.44 -30.01 -1.45
C ILE A 362 14.55 -28.50 -1.34
N GLU A 363 15.67 -27.94 -1.77
CA GLU A 363 15.90 -26.50 -1.88
C GLU A 363 15.72 -26.09 -3.35
N PRO A 364 14.58 -25.48 -3.74
CA PRO A 364 14.34 -25.05 -5.12
C PRO A 364 15.33 -23.96 -5.54
N SER A 365 15.76 -24.00 -6.80
CA SER A 365 16.50 -22.90 -7.40
C SER A 365 15.57 -21.72 -7.68
N LYS A 366 16.09 -20.48 -7.65
CA LYS A 366 15.32 -19.27 -7.94
C LYS A 366 14.51 -19.41 -9.24
N ASN A 367 13.22 -19.04 -9.21
CA ASN A 367 12.28 -19.12 -10.33
C ASN A 367 11.93 -20.53 -10.85
N SER A 368 12.29 -21.60 -10.14
CA SER A 368 12.04 -22.99 -10.58
C SER A 368 10.81 -23.65 -9.97
N HIS A 369 10.15 -23.03 -8.98
CA HIS A 369 9.08 -23.63 -8.17
C HIS A 369 7.96 -24.29 -9.00
N LYS A 370 7.44 -23.61 -10.02
CA LYS A 370 6.38 -24.16 -10.90
C LYS A 370 6.87 -25.39 -11.68
N LYS A 371 8.09 -25.33 -12.25
CA LYS A 371 8.69 -26.43 -13.02
C LYS A 371 9.04 -27.63 -12.13
N LEU A 372 9.53 -27.36 -10.92
CA LEU A 372 9.88 -28.36 -9.91
C LEU A 372 8.62 -29.10 -9.44
N ARG A 373 7.53 -28.38 -9.13
CA ARG A 373 6.23 -28.98 -8.80
C ARG A 373 5.71 -29.88 -9.92
N ALA A 374 5.70 -29.39 -11.16
CA ALA A 374 5.27 -30.18 -12.32
C ALA A 374 6.11 -31.45 -12.51
N SER A 375 7.42 -31.37 -12.29
CA SER A 375 8.33 -32.51 -12.45
C SER A 375 8.13 -33.56 -11.35
N LEU A 376 7.96 -33.13 -10.10
CA LEU A 376 7.65 -34.02 -8.98
C LEU A 376 6.27 -34.68 -9.16
N HIS A 377 5.29 -33.93 -9.66
CA HIS A 377 3.96 -34.44 -9.95
C HIS A 377 4.01 -35.57 -10.97
N ASN A 378 4.66 -35.34 -12.11
CA ASN A 378 4.81 -36.36 -13.13
C ASN A 378 5.55 -37.62 -12.63
N LEU A 379 6.49 -37.44 -11.69
CA LEU A 379 7.24 -38.56 -11.11
C LEU A 379 6.38 -39.48 -10.23
N TYR A 380 5.45 -38.90 -9.48
CA TYR A 380 4.70 -39.59 -8.42
C TYR A 380 3.19 -39.65 -8.65
N LEU A 381 2.70 -39.21 -9.81
CA LEU A 381 1.29 -39.26 -10.22
C LEU A 381 0.66 -40.65 -10.04
N HIS A 382 1.44 -41.71 -10.24
CA HIS A 382 1.00 -43.10 -10.12
C HIS A 382 0.60 -43.52 -8.69
N LEU A 383 0.92 -42.71 -7.67
CA LEU A 383 0.56 -42.92 -6.27
C LEU A 383 -0.81 -42.32 -5.92
N ASP A 384 -1.42 -41.55 -6.82
CA ASP A 384 -2.73 -40.96 -6.60
C ASP A 384 -3.83 -42.00 -6.81
N THR A 385 -4.35 -42.54 -5.71
CA THR A 385 -5.51 -43.45 -5.68
C THR A 385 -6.84 -42.74 -5.41
N SER A 386 -6.87 -41.41 -5.48
CA SER A 386 -8.08 -40.61 -5.21
C SER A 386 -9.06 -40.63 -6.39
N ALA A 387 -10.36 -40.73 -6.09
CA ALA A 387 -11.45 -40.54 -7.07
C ALA A 387 -11.59 -39.09 -7.58
N ALA A 388 -10.62 -38.22 -7.32
CA ALA A 388 -10.51 -36.87 -7.85
C ALA A 388 -9.58 -36.96 -9.07
N GLY A 389 -10.07 -36.61 -10.26
CA GLY A 389 -9.32 -36.75 -11.51
C GLY A 389 -8.04 -35.89 -11.61
N PRO A 390 -7.50 -35.71 -12.83
CA PRO A 390 -6.25 -34.96 -13.07
C PRO A 390 -6.21 -33.58 -12.39
N ILE A 391 -5.05 -33.21 -11.81
CA ILE A 391 -4.84 -31.98 -11.02
C ILE A 391 -5.09 -30.67 -11.80
N GLU A 392 -5.02 -30.68 -13.14
CA GLU A 392 -5.47 -29.53 -13.96
C GLU A 392 -6.95 -29.18 -13.68
N ALA A 393 -7.75 -30.14 -13.21
CA ALA A 393 -9.13 -29.91 -12.77
C ALA A 393 -9.28 -29.63 -11.26
N ILE A 394 -8.20 -29.62 -10.47
CA ILE A 394 -8.21 -29.37 -9.01
C ILE A 394 -7.78 -27.93 -8.70
N GLU A 395 -6.81 -27.36 -9.44
CA GLU A 395 -6.47 -25.93 -9.36
C GLU A 395 -7.62 -25.05 -9.90
N ASP A 396 -8.40 -25.56 -10.86
CA ASP A 396 -9.53 -24.84 -11.49
C ASP A 396 -10.90 -25.12 -10.84
N ASN A 397 -10.98 -25.90 -9.76
CA ASN A 397 -12.25 -26.30 -9.13
C ASN A 397 -12.42 -25.71 -7.71
N PRO A 398 -13.26 -24.67 -7.54
CA PRO A 398 -13.45 -23.95 -6.28
C PRO A 398 -13.93 -24.83 -5.12
N ILE A 399 -14.63 -25.94 -5.42
CA ILE A 399 -15.21 -26.83 -4.42
C ILE A 399 -14.11 -27.61 -3.67
N LEU A 400 -13.09 -28.08 -4.39
CA LEU A 400 -11.95 -28.80 -3.82
C LEU A 400 -10.97 -27.87 -3.10
N MET A 401 -10.88 -26.61 -3.55
CA MET A 401 -10.11 -25.56 -2.87
C MET A 401 -10.66 -25.23 -1.49
N SER A 402 -12.00 -25.17 -1.32
CA SER A 402 -12.65 -24.92 -0.02
C SER A 402 -12.52 -26.05 1.00
N LEU A 403 -12.18 -27.27 0.54
CA LEU A 403 -12.02 -28.47 1.37
C LEU A 403 -10.60 -28.65 1.92
N GLY A 404 -9.69 -27.69 1.69
CA GLY A 404 -8.30 -27.76 2.16
C GLY A 404 -7.40 -28.72 1.35
N MET A 405 -7.80 -29.07 0.12
CA MET A 405 -7.05 -30.01 -0.73
C MET A 405 -5.91 -29.36 -1.55
N HIS A 406 -5.59 -28.08 -1.35
CA HIS A 406 -4.49 -27.38 -2.04
C HIS A 406 -3.08 -27.92 -1.69
N ASP A 407 -2.96 -28.60 -0.54
CA ASP A 407 -1.74 -29.29 -0.11
C ASP A 407 -1.76 -30.80 -0.39
N TYR A 408 -2.77 -31.28 -1.13
CA TYR A 408 -2.81 -32.68 -1.53
C TYR A 408 -1.90 -32.94 -2.72
N TYR A 409 -0.73 -33.51 -2.43
CA TYR A 409 0.12 -34.11 -3.44
C TYR A 409 0.40 -35.57 -3.07
N PRO A 410 0.55 -36.47 -4.05
CA PRO A 410 0.85 -37.88 -3.80
C PRO A 410 2.17 -38.12 -3.03
N TYR A 411 3.04 -37.11 -2.98
CA TYR A 411 4.43 -37.15 -2.49
C TYR A 411 4.84 -35.94 -1.64
N MET A 412 3.99 -34.92 -1.51
CA MET A 412 4.41 -33.63 -0.93
C MET A 412 3.80 -33.41 0.45
N TRP A 413 4.68 -33.03 1.37
CA TRP A 413 4.37 -32.21 2.51
C TRP A 413 5.21 -30.94 2.36
N LYS A 414 4.60 -29.74 2.40
CA LYS A 414 5.37 -28.48 2.33
C LYS A 414 5.60 -28.00 3.75
N VAL A 415 6.86 -27.75 4.10
CA VAL A 415 7.22 -27.00 5.31
C VAL A 415 7.89 -25.76 4.79
N ASP A 416 7.28 -24.60 4.97
CA ASP A 416 8.00 -23.36 4.70
C ASP A 416 8.84 -23.01 5.93
N PHE A 417 10.16 -22.96 5.75
CA PHE A 417 11.05 -22.44 6.78
C PHE A 417 11.27 -20.94 6.62
N ASP A 418 10.83 -20.35 5.50
CA ASP A 418 11.00 -18.91 5.22
C ASP A 418 10.11 -18.08 6.12
N ASP A 419 8.87 -18.52 6.36
CA ASP A 419 7.95 -17.73 7.16
C ASP A 419 8.50 -17.48 8.58
N LEU A 420 9.31 -18.38 9.17
CA LEU A 420 9.84 -18.26 10.56
C LEU A 420 10.90 -17.18 10.78
N PHE A 421 11.53 -16.70 9.71
CA PHE A 421 12.65 -15.74 9.76
C PHE A 421 12.47 -14.56 8.82
N GLU A 422 11.39 -14.51 8.04
CA GLU A 422 11.01 -13.32 7.27
C GLU A 422 10.42 -12.26 8.20
N VAL A 423 11.12 -11.12 8.28
CA VAL A 423 10.44 -9.83 8.27
C VAL A 423 9.63 -9.85 6.96
N ILE A 424 8.29 -9.83 7.05
CA ILE A 424 7.42 -9.96 5.88
C ILE A 424 7.91 -8.98 4.81
N PRO A 425 8.33 -9.44 3.61
CA PRO A 425 8.90 -8.56 2.62
C PRO A 425 7.84 -7.56 2.18
N VAL A 426 8.12 -6.27 2.40
CA VAL A 426 7.25 -5.21 1.92
C VAL A 426 7.59 -5.00 0.45
N SER A 427 6.66 -5.37 -0.43
CA SER A 427 6.78 -5.08 -1.85
C SER A 427 6.68 -3.58 -2.06
N PHE A 428 7.57 -3.01 -2.88
CA PHE A 428 7.70 -1.57 -3.10
C PHE A 428 7.39 -1.28 -4.56
N ALA A 429 6.28 -0.58 -4.83
CA ALA A 429 5.90 -0.22 -6.20
C ALA A 429 6.99 0.64 -6.87
N VAL A 430 7.37 0.25 -8.09
CA VAL A 430 8.36 0.94 -8.92
C VAL A 430 7.69 2.20 -9.52
N GLY A 431 8.32 3.38 -9.40
CA GLY A 431 7.84 4.65 -10.01
C GLY A 431 7.79 5.88 -9.08
N PHE A 432 8.15 5.75 -7.80
CA PHE A 432 8.13 6.85 -6.82
C PHE A 432 9.16 7.97 -7.09
N ASP A 433 10.21 7.68 -7.87
CA ASP A 433 11.22 8.63 -8.32
C ASP A 433 10.62 9.72 -9.23
N GLU A 434 9.59 9.37 -10.01
CA GLU A 434 8.83 10.32 -10.80
C GLU A 434 7.96 11.21 -9.91
N ASN A 435 7.35 10.66 -8.86
CA ASN A 435 6.56 11.44 -7.90
C ASN A 435 7.41 12.49 -7.17
N TYR A 436 8.64 12.13 -6.77
CA TYR A 436 9.59 13.09 -6.20
C TYR A 436 9.92 14.22 -7.19
N SER A 437 10.24 13.85 -8.43
CA SER A 437 10.55 14.80 -9.50
C SER A 437 9.38 15.72 -9.82
N ASN A 438 8.14 15.21 -9.74
CA ASN A 438 6.92 15.95 -10.01
C ASN A 438 6.60 16.94 -8.88
N SER A 439 6.72 16.53 -7.60
CA SER A 439 6.57 17.45 -6.47
C SER A 439 7.63 18.57 -6.52
N ARG A 440 8.90 18.25 -6.78
CA ARG A 440 9.98 19.25 -6.85
C ARG A 440 9.83 20.29 -7.97
N ARG A 441 9.04 20.04 -9.02
CA ARG A 441 8.74 21.04 -10.06
C ARG A 441 7.91 22.21 -9.54
N TYR A 442 7.13 22.00 -8.48
CA TYR A 442 6.25 23.02 -7.91
C TYR A 442 6.75 23.51 -6.54
N GLU A 443 7.54 22.70 -5.83
CA GLU A 443 8.01 22.93 -4.46
C GLU A 443 9.56 22.92 -4.36
N GLU A 444 10.23 23.77 -5.15
CA GLU A 444 11.71 23.78 -5.23
C GLU A 444 12.41 24.09 -3.89
N ASN A 445 11.79 24.89 -3.01
CA ASN A 445 12.39 25.40 -1.78
C ASN A 445 11.73 24.89 -0.48
N GLU A 446 10.73 24.02 -0.56
CA GLU A 446 10.00 23.55 0.63
C GLU A 446 10.56 22.21 1.15
N VAL A 447 10.31 21.94 2.43
CA VAL A 447 10.66 20.67 3.08
C VAL A 447 9.56 19.66 2.77
N VAL A 448 9.92 18.61 2.04
CA VAL A 448 8.98 17.60 1.56
C VAL A 448 9.26 16.27 2.26
N ALA A 449 8.21 15.57 2.69
CA ALA A 449 8.29 14.19 3.17
C ALA A 449 7.51 13.28 2.23
N ALA A 450 7.89 12.00 2.17
CA ALA A 450 7.08 11.01 1.45
C ALA A 450 6.12 10.32 2.41
N LEU A 451 4.85 10.22 2.02
CA LEU A 451 3.80 9.47 2.67
C LEU A 451 3.62 8.14 1.93
N LEU A 452 3.62 7.04 2.67
CA LEU A 452 3.51 5.67 2.16
C LEU A 452 2.07 5.18 2.29
N PHE A 453 1.50 4.72 1.19
CA PHE A 453 0.19 4.07 1.15
C PHE A 453 0.30 2.73 0.45
N GLY A 454 -0.48 1.76 0.92
CA GLY A 454 -0.45 0.41 0.39
C GLY A 454 -1.45 -0.54 1.01
N SER A 455 -1.37 -1.80 0.64
CA SER A 455 -2.21 -2.87 1.16
C SER A 455 -1.52 -3.57 2.33
N VAL A 456 -2.14 -3.52 3.52
CA VAL A 456 -1.65 -4.23 4.71
C VAL A 456 -1.74 -5.75 4.53
N SER A 457 -2.79 -6.25 3.87
CA SER A 457 -2.99 -7.69 3.67
C SER A 457 -2.01 -8.29 2.65
N LEU A 458 -1.62 -7.51 1.64
CA LEU A 458 -0.68 -7.93 0.59
C LEU A 458 0.76 -7.51 0.89
N THR A 459 0.99 -6.81 2.01
CA THR A 459 2.28 -6.23 2.39
C THR A 459 2.96 -5.52 1.22
N ASP A 460 2.21 -4.65 0.54
CA ASP A 460 2.64 -3.98 -0.68
C ASP A 460 2.42 -2.47 -0.57
N ILE A 461 3.49 -1.70 -0.73
CA ILE A 461 3.46 -0.23 -0.84
C ILE A 461 3.15 0.09 -2.30
N THR A 462 1.91 0.49 -2.56
CA THR A 462 1.41 0.79 -3.90
C THR A 462 1.63 2.24 -4.31
N ASN A 463 1.64 3.17 -3.35
CA ASN A 463 1.72 4.61 -3.61
C ASN A 463 2.67 5.30 -2.63
N VAL A 464 3.65 6.03 -3.19
CA VAL A 464 4.56 6.90 -2.45
C VAL A 464 4.32 8.33 -2.92
N LEU A 465 3.82 9.19 -2.04
CA LEU A 465 3.40 10.54 -2.38
C LEU A 465 4.19 11.57 -1.58
N PHE A 466 4.77 12.55 -2.27
CA PHE A 466 5.58 13.59 -1.67
C PHE A 466 4.73 14.84 -1.45
N GLY A 467 4.75 15.39 -0.23
CA GLY A 467 4.05 16.62 0.10
C GLY A 467 4.75 17.44 1.18
N CYS A 468 4.51 18.75 1.15
CA CYS A 468 4.93 19.67 2.21
C CYS A 468 4.14 19.43 3.50
N LEU A 469 4.85 19.11 4.58
CA LEU A 469 4.26 18.86 5.90
C LEU A 469 4.55 20.06 6.80
N SER A 470 3.65 21.05 6.82
CA SER A 470 3.82 22.29 7.60
C SER A 470 3.73 22.09 9.11
N ASP A 471 2.74 21.33 9.55
CA ASP A 471 2.46 21.02 10.95
C ASP A 471 1.74 19.67 11.09
N PHE A 472 1.72 19.14 12.31
CA PHE A 472 1.18 17.83 12.61
C PHE A 472 -0.31 17.69 12.24
N ASN A 473 -1.16 18.68 12.52
CA ASN A 473 -2.58 18.57 12.25
C ASN A 473 -2.87 18.65 10.74
N ALA A 474 -2.16 19.52 10.02
CA ALA A 474 -2.23 19.61 8.57
C ALA A 474 -1.78 18.29 7.91
N ALA A 475 -0.73 17.65 8.44
CA ALA A 475 -0.28 16.35 7.96
C ALA A 475 -1.32 15.24 8.19
N LEU A 476 -1.99 15.21 9.35
CA LEU A 476 -3.08 14.26 9.60
C LEU A 476 -4.28 14.47 8.65
N ASP A 477 -4.66 15.72 8.40
CA ASP A 477 -5.74 16.05 7.47
C ASP A 477 -5.37 15.65 6.03
N LEU A 478 -4.13 15.91 5.63
CA LEU A 478 -3.58 15.49 4.33
C LEU A 478 -3.59 13.97 4.15
N ILE A 479 -3.11 13.22 5.15
CA ILE A 479 -3.12 11.74 5.13
C ILE A 479 -4.55 11.24 4.95
N ARG A 480 -5.51 11.75 5.73
CA ARG A 480 -6.93 11.35 5.63
C ARG A 480 -7.53 11.68 4.26
N PHE A 481 -7.19 12.84 3.70
CA PHE A 481 -7.62 13.24 2.37
C PHE A 481 -7.08 12.32 1.27
N ILE A 482 -5.77 12.06 1.28
CA ILE A 482 -5.12 11.17 0.32
C ILE A 482 -5.69 9.76 0.44
N GLU A 483 -5.73 9.21 1.65
CA GLU A 483 -6.26 7.87 1.90
C GLU A 483 -7.71 7.75 1.43
N SER A 484 -8.53 8.77 1.66
CA SER A 484 -9.93 8.80 1.20
C SER A 484 -10.07 8.89 -0.31
N SER A 485 -9.04 9.35 -1.02
CA SER A 485 -8.99 9.45 -2.47
C SER A 485 -8.45 8.18 -3.15
N LEU A 486 -7.90 7.24 -2.37
CA LEU A 486 -7.34 5.98 -2.86
C LEU A 486 -8.37 4.82 -2.74
N PRO A 487 -8.23 3.76 -3.58
CA PRO A 487 -9.00 2.53 -3.49
C PRO A 487 -9.14 2.01 -2.05
N SER A 488 -10.32 1.48 -1.71
CA SER A 488 -10.64 1.17 -0.33
C SER A 488 -9.77 0.07 0.28
N ASN A 489 -9.04 -0.74 -0.48
CA ASN A 489 -8.03 -1.69 -0.01
C ASN A 489 -6.68 -1.05 0.40
N ILE A 490 -6.40 0.17 -0.04
CA ILE A 490 -5.15 0.90 0.22
C ILE A 490 -5.30 1.80 1.44
N THR A 491 -4.39 1.72 2.41
CA THR A 491 -4.37 2.52 3.64
C THR A 491 -3.02 3.19 3.84
N PHE A 492 -2.95 4.17 4.74
CA PHE A 492 -1.67 4.78 5.15
C PHE A 492 -0.81 3.76 5.91
N LEU A 493 0.46 3.62 5.52
CA LEU A 493 1.39 2.64 6.07
C LEU A 493 2.55 3.29 6.84
N GLY A 494 2.97 4.49 6.46
CA GLY A 494 4.22 5.04 6.97
C GLY A 494 4.75 6.26 6.23
N VAL A 495 6.02 6.57 6.44
CA VAL A 495 6.71 7.73 5.86
C VAL A 495 8.10 7.37 5.35
N ILE A 496 8.61 8.15 4.38
CA ILE A 496 10.03 8.21 4.04
C ILE A 496 10.60 9.55 4.53
N SER A 497 11.53 9.45 5.47
CA SER A 497 12.32 10.58 5.99
C SER A 497 13.55 10.82 5.11
N LEU A 498 13.74 12.07 4.68
CA LEU A 498 14.93 12.46 3.93
C LEU A 498 16.11 12.70 4.87
N VAL A 499 17.24 12.06 4.58
CA VAL A 499 18.46 12.17 5.39
C VAL A 499 18.96 13.62 5.38
N ASN A 500 19.33 14.13 6.56
CA ASN A 500 19.79 15.51 6.79
C ASN A 500 18.74 16.60 6.52
N VAL A 501 17.45 16.28 6.61
CA VAL A 501 16.35 17.25 6.53
C VAL A 501 15.67 17.37 7.89
N GLU A 502 15.52 18.62 8.38
CA GLU A 502 14.75 18.90 9.59
C GLU A 502 13.27 19.12 9.25
N TYR A 503 12.41 18.30 9.85
CA TYR A 503 10.95 18.41 9.72
C TYR A 503 10.37 19.24 10.86
N PRO A 504 9.24 19.95 10.66
CA PRO A 504 8.64 20.81 11.68
C PRO A 504 8.04 20.05 12.88
N PHE A 505 7.91 18.72 12.77
CA PHE A 505 7.52 17.82 13.86
C PHE A 505 8.11 16.42 13.62
N ASP A 506 8.13 15.59 14.67
CA ASP A 506 8.61 14.20 14.56
C ASP A 506 7.64 13.36 13.73
N LEU A 507 8.08 12.90 12.56
CA LEU A 507 7.26 12.13 11.62
C LEU A 507 6.74 10.81 12.24
N ASN A 508 7.40 10.24 13.25
CA ASN A 508 6.93 9.03 13.94
C ASN A 508 5.60 9.25 14.67
N THR A 509 5.29 10.49 15.02
CA THR A 509 4.00 10.83 15.67
C THR A 509 2.80 10.58 14.74
N LEU A 510 3.01 10.50 13.43
CA LEU A 510 1.97 10.18 12.44
C LEU A 510 1.46 8.74 12.54
N ALA A 511 2.15 7.87 13.30
CA ALA A 511 1.68 6.52 13.61
C ALA A 511 0.27 6.48 14.23
N VAL A 512 -0.20 7.59 14.84
CA VAL A 512 -1.58 7.74 15.33
C VAL A 512 -2.65 7.57 14.23
N SER A 513 -2.26 7.71 12.96
CA SER A 513 -3.15 7.57 11.80
C SER A 513 -3.31 6.13 11.31
N VAL A 514 -2.55 5.18 11.87
CA VAL A 514 -2.58 3.77 11.46
C VAL A 514 -3.31 2.95 12.53
N GLU A 515 -4.13 1.98 12.12
CA GLU A 515 -4.89 1.12 13.03
C GLU A 515 -3.98 0.27 13.94
N ASN A 516 -2.84 -0.17 13.40
CA ASN A 516 -1.80 -0.89 14.14
C ASN A 516 -0.49 -0.10 14.14
N THR A 517 -0.16 0.53 15.27
CA THR A 517 1.06 1.33 15.43
C THR A 517 2.35 0.51 15.33
N GLU A 518 2.30 -0.80 15.59
CA GLU A 518 3.46 -1.70 15.44
C GLU A 518 3.80 -1.95 13.95
N GLY A 519 2.86 -1.69 13.04
CA GLY A 519 3.04 -1.81 11.59
C GLY A 519 3.42 -0.50 10.88
N PHE A 520 3.69 0.59 11.61
CA PHE A 520 4.05 1.87 11.02
C PHE A 520 5.46 1.85 10.42
N LEU A 521 5.56 2.08 9.12
CA LEU A 521 6.84 2.04 8.40
C LEU A 521 7.54 3.39 8.45
N THR A 522 8.79 3.40 8.89
CA THR A 522 9.66 4.59 8.80
C THR A 522 10.87 4.23 7.95
N LEU A 523 10.84 4.68 6.70
CA LEU A 523 11.92 4.49 5.74
C LEU A 523 12.78 5.76 5.64
N PHE A 524 13.97 5.62 5.08
CA PHE A 524 14.92 6.69 4.88
C PHE A 524 15.33 6.78 3.40
N ALA A 525 15.55 8.00 2.89
CA ALA A 525 16.10 8.20 1.55
C ALA A 525 17.03 9.40 1.51
N VAL A 526 18.01 9.38 0.60
CA VAL A 526 18.87 10.53 0.33
C VAL A 526 18.34 11.25 -0.91
N GLU A 527 18.35 12.59 -0.88
CA GLU A 527 17.89 13.41 -2.01
C GLU A 527 18.62 13.10 -3.32
N ALA A 528 19.92 12.80 -3.23
CA ALA A 528 20.75 12.40 -4.35
C ALA A 528 20.26 11.09 -4.98
N SER A 529 19.90 10.08 -4.18
CA SER A 529 19.36 8.80 -4.66
C SER A 529 18.00 8.97 -5.35
N LEU A 530 17.13 9.85 -4.81
CA LEU A 530 15.85 10.18 -5.42
C LEU A 530 16.01 10.89 -6.77
N LYS A 531 16.95 11.85 -6.86
CA LYS A 531 17.27 12.56 -8.13
C LYS A 531 17.92 11.62 -9.16
N ALA A 532 18.75 10.69 -8.71
CA ALA A 532 19.43 9.71 -9.56
C ALA A 532 18.56 8.51 -9.94
N ARG A 533 17.35 8.39 -9.37
CA ARG A 533 16.45 7.23 -9.52
C ARG A 533 17.09 5.91 -9.06
N ASP A 534 17.95 5.99 -8.05
CA ASP A 534 18.71 4.86 -7.51
C ASP A 534 17.87 4.13 -6.44
N VAL A 535 17.07 3.18 -6.90
CA VAL A 535 16.26 2.30 -6.04
C VAL A 535 17.15 1.42 -5.17
N GLY A 536 18.31 0.99 -5.69
CA GLY A 536 19.27 0.15 -4.98
C GLY A 536 19.83 0.84 -3.73
N GLY A 537 20.20 2.11 -3.84
CA GLY A 537 20.67 2.92 -2.71
C GLY A 537 19.61 3.13 -1.62
N ILE A 538 18.32 3.21 -1.99
CA ILE A 538 17.21 3.34 -1.03
C ILE A 538 16.95 2.01 -0.32
N ILE A 539 16.96 0.89 -1.04
CA ILE A 539 16.88 -0.45 -0.44
C ILE A 539 18.06 -0.66 0.52
N GLU A 540 19.27 -0.27 0.11
CA GLU A 540 20.46 -0.38 0.94
C GLU A 540 20.39 0.44 2.23
N LEU A 541 19.81 1.65 2.18
CA LEU A 541 19.63 2.50 3.35
C LEU A 541 18.58 1.95 4.33
N ASN A 542 17.67 1.10 3.85
CA ASN A 542 16.56 0.53 4.61
C ASN A 542 16.69 -0.99 4.82
N LYS A 543 17.90 -1.55 4.81
CA LYS A 543 18.17 -3.00 4.96
C LYS A 543 17.51 -3.68 6.17
N GLY A 544 17.10 -2.92 7.19
CA GLY A 544 16.34 -3.44 8.34
C GLY A 544 14.89 -3.85 8.00
N ILE A 545 14.39 -3.46 6.84
CA ILE A 545 13.07 -3.81 6.30
C ILE A 545 13.34 -4.52 4.96
N ASP A 546 12.87 -5.75 4.78
CA ASP A 546 13.08 -6.55 3.54
C ASP A 546 12.28 -5.96 2.37
N LEU A 547 12.70 -4.80 1.87
CA LEU A 547 12.10 -4.09 0.75
C LEU A 547 12.46 -4.80 -0.56
N ARG A 548 11.45 -5.29 -1.28
CA ARG A 548 11.62 -5.90 -2.60
C ARG A 548 10.90 -5.06 -3.66
N PRO A 549 11.46 -4.86 -4.86
CA PRO A 549 10.73 -4.24 -5.96
C PRO A 549 9.47 -5.07 -6.27
N SER A 550 8.31 -4.43 -6.34
CA SER A 550 7.03 -5.11 -6.59
C SER A 550 7.10 -5.83 -7.94
N SER A 551 6.83 -7.15 -7.94
CA SER A 551 6.63 -7.89 -9.18
C SER A 551 5.20 -7.62 -9.63
N THR A 552 5.02 -6.93 -10.76
CA THR A 552 3.73 -6.69 -11.41
C THR A 552 3.02 -8.02 -11.70
N LYS A 553 2.26 -8.54 -10.73
CA LYS A 553 1.25 -9.57 -10.95
C LYS A 553 -0.07 -8.83 -11.06
N SER A 554 -0.63 -8.75 -12.26
CA SER A 554 -2.02 -8.34 -12.43
C SER A 554 -2.90 -9.41 -11.77
N SER A 555 -3.30 -9.21 -10.52
CA SER A 555 -4.44 -9.95 -10.00
C SER A 555 -5.67 -9.44 -10.74
N GLN A 556 -6.48 -10.36 -11.27
CA GLN A 556 -7.77 -9.98 -11.86
C GLN A 556 -8.67 -9.50 -10.72
N SER A 557 -8.81 -8.19 -10.58
CA SER A 557 -9.65 -7.58 -9.55
C SER A 557 -11.01 -7.15 -10.12
N LEU A 558 -12.04 -7.28 -9.29
CA LEU A 558 -13.41 -6.90 -9.59
C LEU A 558 -13.72 -5.54 -8.96
N LEU A 559 -14.26 -4.60 -9.72
CA LEU A 559 -14.64 -3.28 -9.20
C LEU A 559 -16.10 -3.29 -8.74
N ALA A 560 -16.32 -3.34 -7.43
CA ALA A 560 -17.62 -3.28 -6.82
C ALA A 560 -18.09 -1.82 -6.67
N ARG A 561 -19.11 -1.43 -7.44
CA ARG A 561 -19.68 -0.08 -7.45
C ARG A 561 -20.90 0.01 -6.53
N THR A 562 -20.96 1.03 -5.69
CA THR A 562 -22.12 1.31 -4.84
C THR A 562 -22.55 2.76 -4.95
N SER A 563 -23.85 3.00 -5.15
CA SER A 563 -24.45 4.35 -5.13
C SER A 563 -25.33 4.56 -3.90
N LEU A 564 -25.13 5.69 -3.21
CA LEU A 564 -25.90 6.09 -2.02
C LEU A 564 -26.36 7.54 -2.18
N CYS A 565 -27.63 7.81 -1.86
CA CYS A 565 -28.13 9.18 -1.78
C CYS A 565 -27.92 9.72 -0.35
N LEU A 566 -27.04 10.71 -0.22
CA LEU A 566 -26.82 11.45 1.00
C LEU A 566 -27.89 12.53 1.15
N ASN A 567 -28.39 12.67 2.38
CA ASN A 567 -29.32 13.71 2.76
C ASN A 567 -28.89 14.30 4.10
N VAL A 568 -28.21 15.45 4.05
CA VAL A 568 -27.55 16.07 5.19
C VAL A 568 -28.20 17.41 5.50
N ASN A 569 -28.63 17.60 6.74
CA ASN A 569 -29.16 18.88 7.22
C ASN A 569 -28.09 19.61 8.01
N ILE A 570 -27.76 20.82 7.59
CA ILE A 570 -26.68 21.63 8.16
C ILE A 570 -27.30 22.89 8.75
N ASN A 571 -27.04 23.18 10.00
CA ASN A 571 -27.50 24.41 10.64
C ASN A 571 -26.63 25.59 10.17
N ILE A 572 -27.25 26.58 9.53
CA ILE A 572 -26.58 27.76 8.96
C ILE A 572 -26.95 29.06 9.69
N SER A 573 -27.48 28.94 10.91
CA SER A 573 -27.99 30.08 11.69
C SER A 573 -26.90 31.08 12.06
N GLU A 574 -25.67 30.61 12.34
CA GLU A 574 -24.52 31.45 12.70
C GLU A 574 -23.35 31.17 11.74
N LYS A 575 -22.92 32.17 10.96
CA LYS A 575 -21.83 32.02 9.97
C LYS A 575 -20.50 31.55 10.58
N GLY A 576 -20.23 31.87 11.85
CA GLY A 576 -18.99 31.49 12.55
C GLY A 576 -18.87 30.00 12.85
N ASN A 577 -19.99 29.28 12.96
CA ASN A 577 -20.02 27.85 13.33
C ASN A 577 -20.31 26.92 12.14
N LEU A 578 -20.44 27.46 10.92
CA LEU A 578 -20.83 26.69 9.75
C LEU A 578 -19.90 25.48 9.49
N LEU A 579 -18.60 25.64 9.72
CA LEU A 579 -17.60 24.60 9.51
C LEU A 579 -17.73 23.43 10.51
N GLU A 580 -17.98 23.74 11.78
CA GLU A 580 -18.24 22.73 12.81
C GLU A 580 -19.56 21.99 12.56
N GLU A 581 -20.59 22.72 12.12
CA GLU A 581 -21.89 22.16 11.76
C GLU A 581 -21.81 21.24 10.52
N ILE A 582 -21.04 21.61 9.49
CA ILE A 582 -20.73 20.73 8.35
C ILE A 582 -20.02 19.46 8.84
N GLY A 583 -18.95 19.61 9.64
CA GLY A 583 -18.18 18.48 10.16
C GLY A 583 -19.02 17.51 10.98
N SER A 584 -19.84 18.03 11.90
CA SER A 584 -20.75 17.24 12.74
C SER A 584 -21.80 16.50 11.89
N ALA A 585 -22.40 17.18 10.92
CA ALA A 585 -23.45 16.60 10.08
C ALA A 585 -22.94 15.45 9.20
N PHE A 586 -21.73 15.56 8.64
CA PHE A 586 -21.11 14.49 7.86
C PHE A 586 -20.57 13.34 8.74
N THR A 587 -20.07 13.64 9.94
CA THR A 587 -19.66 12.61 10.91
C THR A 587 -20.82 11.68 11.29
N ALA A 588 -22.02 12.25 11.51
CA ALA A 588 -23.22 11.46 11.79
C ALA A 588 -23.62 10.52 10.63
N GLN A 589 -23.28 10.86 9.37
CA GLN A 589 -23.51 9.97 8.23
C GLN A 589 -22.52 8.80 8.20
N LEU A 590 -21.26 9.03 8.57
CA LEU A 590 -20.23 7.98 8.63
C LEU A 590 -20.63 6.86 9.61
N ASP A 591 -21.23 7.21 10.75
CA ASP A 591 -21.72 6.25 11.74
C ASP A 591 -22.87 5.38 11.21
N ASN A 592 -23.71 5.93 10.33
CA ASN A 592 -24.83 5.17 9.75
C ASN A 592 -24.37 4.14 8.72
N ILE A 593 -23.23 4.37 8.03
CA ILE A 593 -22.68 3.46 7.02
C ILE A 593 -22.33 2.08 7.61
N GLU A 594 -21.93 2.02 8.88
CA GLU A 594 -21.63 0.74 9.57
C GLU A 594 -22.85 -0.19 9.70
N SER A 595 -24.05 0.38 9.61
CA SER A 595 -25.29 -0.39 9.67
C SER A 595 -25.80 -0.85 8.31
N LEU A 596 -25.19 -0.41 7.21
CA LEU A 596 -25.65 -0.74 5.86
C LEU A 596 -25.38 -2.21 5.51
N CYS A 597 -26.35 -2.80 4.81
CA CYS A 597 -26.21 -4.07 4.11
C CYS A 597 -26.14 -3.82 2.60
N PHE A 598 -25.61 -4.75 1.82
CA PHE A 598 -25.45 -4.56 0.37
C PHE A 598 -26.06 -5.72 -0.42
N VAL A 599 -26.69 -5.41 -1.55
CA VAL A 599 -27.34 -6.41 -2.42
C VAL A 599 -26.88 -6.25 -3.85
N ILE A 600 -26.53 -7.34 -4.53
CA ILE A 600 -26.23 -7.30 -5.97
C ILE A 600 -27.54 -7.12 -6.73
N SER A 601 -27.55 -6.26 -7.74
CA SER A 601 -28.76 -5.83 -8.48
C SER A 601 -29.60 -6.97 -9.12
N ASN A 602 -29.10 -8.21 -9.14
CA ASN A 602 -29.80 -9.41 -9.59
C ASN A 602 -30.49 -10.22 -8.46
N ASN A 603 -30.77 -9.58 -7.31
CA ASN A 603 -31.65 -10.05 -6.21
C ASN A 603 -31.29 -11.36 -5.47
N SER A 604 -30.05 -11.86 -5.58
CA SER A 604 -29.71 -13.18 -5.03
C SER A 604 -28.84 -13.15 -3.76
N PHE A 605 -28.04 -12.09 -3.57
CA PHE A 605 -26.96 -12.00 -2.57
C PHE A 605 -27.14 -10.80 -1.64
N ILE A 606 -27.09 -11.00 -0.32
CA ILE A 606 -27.14 -9.92 0.68
C ILE A 606 -25.92 -10.01 1.61
N LEU A 607 -25.09 -8.98 1.62
CA LEU A 607 -24.00 -8.80 2.58
C LEU A 607 -24.52 -8.05 3.81
N GLY A 608 -24.76 -8.76 4.91
CA GLY A 608 -25.21 -8.23 6.21
C GLY A 608 -24.82 -9.18 7.36
N ARG A 609 -24.63 -8.65 8.57
CA ARG A 609 -23.95 -9.32 9.71
C ARG A 609 -24.26 -10.82 9.93
N SER A 610 -23.20 -11.51 10.33
CA SER A 610 -22.97 -12.94 10.59
C SER A 610 -23.75 -13.56 11.77
N LYS A 611 -25.02 -13.92 11.59
CA LYS A 611 -25.64 -14.98 12.40
C LYS A 611 -26.41 -15.96 11.52
N GLY A 612 -25.84 -17.15 11.33
CA GLY A 612 -26.51 -18.32 10.77
C GLY A 612 -26.75 -18.28 9.27
N ILE A 613 -25.72 -18.00 8.47
CA ILE A 613 -25.80 -18.15 7.01
C ILE A 613 -25.47 -19.61 6.67
N ASP A 614 -26.33 -20.25 5.87
CA ASP A 614 -26.12 -21.59 5.33
C ASP A 614 -24.90 -21.59 4.40
N THR A 615 -23.85 -22.30 4.78
CA THR A 615 -22.57 -22.38 4.06
C THR A 615 -22.73 -22.81 2.60
N LYS A 616 -23.80 -23.55 2.25
CA LYS A 616 -24.08 -23.91 0.85
C LYS A 616 -24.48 -22.72 -0.01
N ARG A 617 -25.32 -21.84 0.53
CA ARG A 617 -25.82 -20.65 -0.18
C ARG A 617 -24.70 -19.61 -0.38
N LEU A 618 -23.84 -19.45 0.62
CA LEU A 618 -22.65 -18.60 0.54
C LEU A 618 -21.69 -19.04 -0.58
N ASN A 619 -21.53 -20.36 -0.75
CA ASN A 619 -20.66 -20.93 -1.80
C ASN A 619 -21.24 -20.75 -3.21
N GLU A 620 -22.56 -20.87 -3.40
CA GLU A 620 -23.22 -20.59 -4.68
C GLU A 620 -23.12 -19.10 -5.07
N GLU A 621 -23.22 -18.20 -4.08
CA GLU A 621 -23.13 -16.76 -4.26
C GLU A 621 -21.68 -16.30 -4.59
N MET A 622 -20.66 -16.93 -3.99
CA MET A 622 -19.24 -16.74 -4.36
C MET A 622 -18.91 -17.28 -5.77
N LEU A 623 -19.61 -18.35 -6.21
CA LEU A 623 -19.52 -18.88 -7.58
C LEU A 623 -20.03 -17.86 -8.62
N GLN A 624 -21.01 -17.02 -8.27
CA GLN A 624 -21.50 -15.95 -9.15
C GLN A 624 -20.50 -14.80 -9.25
N ILE A 625 -19.86 -14.39 -8.15
CA ILE A 625 -18.83 -13.33 -8.13
C ILE A 625 -17.58 -13.77 -8.91
N SER A 626 -17.13 -15.00 -8.74
CA SER A 626 -16.07 -15.61 -9.59
C SER A 626 -16.50 -15.82 -11.05
N GLY A 627 -17.78 -16.08 -11.29
CA GLY A 627 -18.39 -16.05 -12.63
C GLY A 627 -18.30 -14.68 -13.32
N TYR A 628 -18.43 -13.58 -12.55
CA TYR A 628 -18.23 -12.23 -13.09
C TYR A 628 -16.75 -11.95 -13.42
N LEU A 629 -15.82 -12.36 -12.56
CA LEU A 629 -14.36 -12.28 -12.79
C LEU A 629 -13.94 -13.01 -14.07
N SER A 630 -14.48 -14.21 -14.31
CA SER A 630 -14.21 -15.00 -15.52
C SER A 630 -14.93 -14.51 -16.79
N SER A 631 -15.95 -13.65 -16.66
CA SER A 631 -16.70 -13.08 -17.80
C SER A 631 -16.08 -11.84 -18.44
N GLY A 632 -14.96 -11.34 -17.90
CA GLY A 632 -14.31 -10.10 -18.38
C GLY A 632 -15.04 -8.80 -17.99
N ARG A 633 -16.11 -8.88 -17.18
CA ARG A 633 -16.80 -7.70 -16.67
C ARG A 633 -16.01 -7.06 -15.53
N LYS A 634 -15.50 -5.84 -15.75
CA LYS A 634 -14.72 -5.10 -14.73
C LYS A 634 -15.57 -4.61 -13.54
N PHE A 635 -16.89 -4.44 -13.67
CA PHE A 635 -17.74 -3.85 -12.63
C PHE A 635 -18.91 -4.73 -12.18
N VAL A 636 -19.22 -4.69 -10.87
CA VAL A 636 -20.45 -5.25 -10.27
C VAL A 636 -21.14 -4.20 -9.40
N ASN A 637 -22.45 -4.00 -9.60
CA ASN A 637 -23.22 -3.02 -8.84
C ASN A 637 -23.80 -3.63 -7.55
N PHE A 638 -23.53 -2.96 -6.43
CA PHE A 638 -24.10 -3.22 -5.12
C PHE A 638 -25.04 -2.09 -4.72
N THR A 639 -26.23 -2.46 -4.27
CA THR A 639 -27.25 -1.55 -3.76
C THR A 639 -27.18 -1.54 -2.23
N PRO A 640 -26.90 -0.40 -1.59
CA PRO A 640 -26.90 -0.30 -0.14
C PRO A 640 -28.33 -0.29 0.41
N LEU A 641 -28.58 -1.03 1.47
CA LEU A 641 -29.84 -1.16 2.17
C LEU A 641 -29.72 -0.66 3.61
N ILE A 642 -30.70 0.13 4.04
CA ILE A 642 -30.81 0.65 5.40
C ILE A 642 -31.72 -0.27 6.23
N PRO A 643 -31.27 -0.81 7.38
CA PRO A 643 -32.10 -1.62 8.23
C PRO A 643 -33.25 -0.81 8.85
N VAL A 644 -34.49 -1.30 8.75
CA VAL A 644 -35.70 -0.65 9.28
C VAL A 644 -35.77 -0.69 10.83
N LYS A 645 -35.04 -1.59 11.48
CA LYS A 645 -34.91 -1.68 12.95
C LYS A 645 -33.44 -1.75 13.37
N LYS A 646 -32.93 -0.71 14.04
CA LYS A 646 -31.70 -0.80 14.85
C LYS A 646 -32.03 -1.66 16.08
N ASN A 647 -31.31 -2.77 16.30
CA ASN A 647 -31.60 -3.72 17.38
C ASN A 647 -31.75 -3.01 18.73
N SER A 648 -32.88 -3.26 19.37
CA SER A 648 -33.28 -2.78 20.68
C SER A 648 -32.62 -3.63 21.77
N ASP A 649 -31.57 -3.08 22.38
CA ASP A 649 -31.23 -3.33 23.79
C ASP A 649 -31.39 -2.02 24.60
N ASP A 650 -32.31 -1.16 24.17
CA ASP A 650 -32.76 0.02 24.92
C ASP A 650 -33.71 -0.45 26.03
N SER A 651 -33.17 -0.91 27.16
CA SER A 651 -33.89 -0.98 28.44
C SER A 651 -33.88 0.39 29.18
N LEU A 652 -33.83 1.49 28.42
CA LEU A 652 -33.94 2.84 28.94
C LEU A 652 -35.15 3.52 28.27
N PRO A 653 -36.02 4.20 29.03
CA PRO A 653 -37.10 4.97 28.45
C PRO A 653 -36.48 6.09 27.60
N ARG A 654 -36.67 6.03 26.28
CA ARG A 654 -36.34 7.15 25.39
C ARG A 654 -37.18 8.35 25.80
N LEU A 655 -36.50 9.34 26.40
CA LEU A 655 -37.00 10.70 26.43
C LEU A 655 -37.26 11.12 24.99
N VAL A 656 -38.53 11.37 24.68
CA VAL A 656 -38.92 12.13 23.48
C VAL A 656 -38.16 13.46 23.55
N PRO A 657 -37.51 13.93 22.48
CA PRO A 657 -36.92 15.26 22.51
C PRO A 657 -38.08 16.25 22.68
N ILE A 658 -38.22 16.78 23.90
CA ILE A 658 -38.88 18.06 24.09
C ILE A 658 -37.99 19.04 23.34
N VAL A 659 -38.41 19.43 22.14
CA VAL A 659 -37.82 20.53 21.40
C VAL A 659 -37.97 21.75 22.30
N LYS A 660 -36.89 22.10 23.00
CA LYS A 660 -36.79 23.38 23.69
C LYS A 660 -36.64 24.41 22.58
N ILE A 661 -37.78 24.94 22.12
CA ILE A 661 -37.84 26.03 21.16
C ILE A 661 -37.08 27.20 21.80
N ARG A 662 -35.81 27.39 21.43
CA ARG A 662 -35.16 28.69 21.61
C ARG A 662 -35.95 29.67 20.75
N LYS A 663 -36.12 30.89 21.24
CA LYS A 663 -36.92 31.96 20.61
C LYS A 663 -36.28 32.51 19.32
N ASP A 664 -35.33 31.78 18.75
CA ASP A 664 -34.36 32.28 17.80
C ASP A 664 -34.57 31.47 16.50
N LEU A 665 -34.75 32.15 15.38
CA LEU A 665 -35.02 31.53 14.08
C LEU A 665 -33.79 30.74 13.63
N ALA A 666 -33.87 29.40 13.68
CA ALA A 666 -32.83 28.53 13.15
C ALA A 666 -33.02 28.30 11.64
N MET A 667 -31.99 28.58 10.85
CA MET A 667 -31.96 28.31 9.41
C MET A 667 -31.15 27.03 9.13
N PHE A 668 -31.68 26.15 8.30
CA PHE A 668 -31.01 24.92 7.89
C PHE A 668 -30.82 24.89 6.37
N CYS A 669 -29.66 24.40 5.93
CA CYS A 669 -29.39 24.03 4.55
C CYS A 669 -29.51 22.51 4.41
N ASN A 670 -30.29 22.06 3.44
CA ASN A 670 -30.40 20.64 3.11
C ASN A 670 -29.50 20.32 1.90
N VAL A 671 -28.48 19.51 2.11
CA VAL A 671 -27.57 19.03 1.07
C VAL A 671 -28.00 17.63 0.66
N ARG A 672 -28.39 17.48 -0.60
CA ARG A 672 -28.69 16.18 -1.23
C ARG A 672 -27.65 15.89 -2.29
N ALA A 673 -26.95 14.78 -2.15
CA ALA A 673 -25.91 14.36 -3.08
C ALA A 673 -26.05 12.86 -3.38
N GLU A 674 -26.06 12.50 -4.65
CA GLU A 674 -25.87 11.11 -5.05
C GLU A 674 -24.36 10.85 -5.13
N ILE A 675 -23.88 9.94 -4.28
CA ILE A 675 -22.48 9.55 -4.26
C ILE A 675 -22.31 8.16 -4.82
N THR A 676 -21.26 7.96 -5.58
CA THR A 676 -20.84 6.65 -6.08
C THR A 676 -19.47 6.33 -5.52
N SER A 677 -19.32 5.14 -4.94
CA SER A 677 -18.06 4.59 -4.45
C SER A 677 -17.70 3.33 -5.22
N VAL A 678 -16.40 3.07 -5.35
CA VAL A 678 -15.87 1.87 -5.98
C VAL A 678 -14.92 1.21 -4.98
N ALA A 679 -15.10 -0.08 -4.75
CA ALA A 679 -14.21 -0.92 -3.98
C ALA A 679 -13.57 -1.95 -4.92
N GLU A 680 -12.28 -2.17 -4.77
CA GLU A 680 -11.59 -3.26 -5.47
C GLU A 680 -11.71 -4.54 -4.65
N VAL A 681 -12.19 -5.61 -5.28
CA VAL A 681 -12.40 -6.93 -4.67
C VAL A 681 -11.51 -7.94 -5.39
N GLN A 682 -10.70 -8.65 -4.62
CA GLN A 682 -9.83 -9.71 -5.12
C GLN A 682 -10.55 -11.07 -5.15
N SER A 683 -9.99 -12.04 -5.87
CA SER A 683 -10.57 -13.38 -5.99
C SER A 683 -10.56 -14.19 -4.69
N ASP A 684 -9.66 -13.85 -3.77
CA ASP A 684 -9.47 -14.46 -2.44
C ASP A 684 -10.24 -13.75 -1.33
N ASP A 685 -10.85 -12.58 -1.60
CA ASP A 685 -11.62 -11.83 -0.61
C ASP A 685 -12.92 -12.58 -0.24
N GLY A 686 -13.08 -12.86 1.05
CA GLY A 686 -14.30 -13.42 1.60
C GLY A 686 -15.42 -12.38 1.75
N PRO A 687 -16.66 -12.81 2.04
CA PRO A 687 -17.82 -11.92 2.19
C PRO A 687 -17.67 -10.85 3.29
N ALA A 688 -16.87 -11.14 4.34
CA ALA A 688 -16.61 -10.19 5.42
C ALA A 688 -15.60 -9.11 5.00
N GLU A 689 -14.56 -9.48 4.26
CA GLU A 689 -13.62 -8.53 3.65
C GLU A 689 -14.36 -7.63 2.66
N ILE A 690 -15.16 -8.21 1.74
CA ILE A 690 -15.94 -7.45 0.76
C ILE A 690 -16.88 -6.45 1.44
N LEU A 691 -17.60 -6.86 2.48
CA LEU A 691 -18.48 -5.97 3.25
C LEU A 691 -17.70 -4.80 3.86
N THR A 692 -16.50 -5.06 4.38
CA THR A 692 -15.62 -4.05 4.99
C THR A 692 -15.12 -3.08 3.93
N LEU A 693 -14.68 -3.58 2.77
CA LEU A 693 -14.21 -2.79 1.63
C LEU A 693 -15.29 -1.86 1.07
N LEU A 694 -16.54 -2.35 0.94
CA LEU A 694 -17.68 -1.55 0.48
C LEU A 694 -18.04 -0.43 1.46
N ARG A 695 -18.08 -0.72 2.76
CA ARG A 695 -18.35 0.29 3.79
C ARG A 695 -17.24 1.33 3.86
N ARG A 696 -15.98 0.89 3.80
CA ARG A 696 -14.81 1.78 3.79
C ARG A 696 -14.83 2.68 2.56
N ALA A 697 -15.14 2.15 1.37
CA ALA A 697 -15.29 2.95 0.15
C ALA A 697 -16.37 4.04 0.29
N LEU A 698 -17.56 3.69 0.81
CA LEU A 698 -18.61 4.68 1.05
C LEU A 698 -18.19 5.74 2.08
N LYS A 699 -17.56 5.35 3.19
CA LYS A 699 -17.07 6.28 4.21
C LYS A 699 -16.09 7.30 3.64
N ARG A 700 -15.14 6.84 2.81
CA ARG A 700 -14.16 7.70 2.13
C ARG A 700 -14.82 8.72 1.21
N ILE A 701 -15.80 8.30 0.40
CA ILE A 701 -16.54 9.23 -0.47
C ILE A 701 -17.40 10.22 0.33
N VAL A 702 -18.02 9.79 1.44
CA VAL A 702 -18.78 10.70 2.33
C VAL A 702 -17.86 11.77 2.93
N TYR A 703 -16.68 11.36 3.40
CA TYR A 703 -15.66 12.29 3.91
C TYR A 703 -15.23 13.28 2.81
N LEU A 704 -14.89 12.81 1.60
CA LEU A 704 -14.52 13.68 0.48
C LEU A 704 -15.65 14.64 0.09
N THR A 705 -16.90 14.18 0.09
CA THR A 705 -18.07 15.04 -0.19
C THR A 705 -18.18 16.16 0.84
N GLY A 706 -18.01 15.83 2.12
CA GLY A 706 -17.99 16.82 3.21
C GLY A 706 -16.82 17.78 3.09
N ARG A 707 -15.64 17.28 2.71
CA ARG A 707 -14.44 18.11 2.51
C ARG A 707 -14.57 19.06 1.32
N CYS A 708 -15.10 18.60 0.19
CA CYS A 708 -15.41 19.45 -0.94
C CYS A 708 -16.34 20.59 -0.50
N LEU A 709 -17.42 20.29 0.24
CA LEU A 709 -18.32 21.31 0.74
C LEU A 709 -17.62 22.30 1.67
N TYR A 710 -16.74 21.81 2.56
CA TYR A 710 -15.93 22.64 3.45
C TYR A 710 -15.04 23.62 2.67
N GLU A 711 -14.34 23.15 1.63
CA GLU A 711 -13.46 23.98 0.80
C GLU A 711 -14.26 24.94 -0.10
N PHE A 712 -15.37 24.50 -0.68
CA PHE A 712 -16.25 25.34 -1.51
C PHE A 712 -16.83 26.52 -0.75
N VAL A 713 -17.12 26.38 0.55
CA VAL A 713 -17.58 27.48 1.41
C VAL A 713 -16.52 28.57 1.57
N ASN A 714 -15.23 28.23 1.43
CA ASN A 714 -14.10 29.16 1.49
C ASN A 714 -13.62 29.64 0.11
N PHE A 715 -14.24 29.20 -0.99
CA PHE A 715 -13.67 29.31 -2.33
C PHE A 715 -14.08 30.60 -3.07
N ASN A 716 -13.12 31.24 -3.73
CA ASN A 716 -13.32 32.33 -4.69
C ASN A 716 -13.30 31.74 -6.11
N SER A 717 -14.38 31.90 -6.88
CA SER A 717 -14.73 31.10 -8.08
C SER A 717 -13.80 31.20 -9.30
N GLU A 718 -12.69 31.92 -9.22
CA GLU A 718 -11.82 32.23 -10.37
C GLU A 718 -10.72 31.18 -10.63
N ARG A 719 -10.64 30.11 -9.83
CA ARG A 719 -9.55 29.11 -9.90
C ARG A 719 -10.02 27.66 -10.00
N LEU A 720 -11.08 27.38 -10.77
CA LEU A 720 -11.38 26.01 -11.19
C LEU A 720 -10.76 25.77 -12.57
N ILE A 721 -9.63 25.09 -12.58
CA ILE A 721 -9.07 24.48 -13.79
C ILE A 721 -9.33 22.98 -13.65
N ASN A 722 -9.97 22.39 -14.66
CA ASN A 722 -10.35 20.98 -14.65
C ASN A 722 -9.20 20.17 -15.26
N ILE A 723 -8.39 19.52 -14.43
CA ILE A 723 -7.11 18.94 -14.84
C ILE A 723 -6.96 17.53 -14.25
N ARG A 724 -6.42 16.62 -15.05
CA ARG A 724 -5.93 15.30 -14.62
C ARG A 724 -4.53 15.29 -13.97
N CYS A 725 -3.86 16.44 -13.80
CA CYS A 725 -2.75 16.57 -12.86
C CYS A 725 -3.32 17.20 -11.59
N GLY A 726 -3.56 16.38 -10.58
CA GLY A 726 -3.98 16.89 -9.28
C GLY A 726 -2.80 17.57 -8.61
N VAL A 727 -2.54 18.83 -8.95
CA VAL A 727 -1.78 19.71 -8.06
C VAL A 727 -2.79 20.25 -7.06
N PHE A 728 -2.93 19.57 -5.92
CA PHE A 728 -3.85 20.00 -4.87
C PHE A 728 -3.16 21.08 -4.03
N SER A 729 -3.65 22.31 -4.13
CA SER A 729 -3.32 23.33 -3.13
C SER A 729 -4.03 22.96 -1.84
N THR A 730 -3.29 22.51 -0.84
CA THR A 730 -3.78 22.45 0.54
C THR A 730 -3.42 23.75 1.26
N ASN A 731 -3.94 23.93 2.47
CA ASN A 731 -3.52 25.04 3.34
C ASN A 731 -2.01 24.97 3.72
N SER A 732 -1.31 23.89 3.36
CA SER A 732 0.08 23.59 3.73
C SER A 732 1.05 23.42 2.54
N GLY A 733 0.62 23.53 1.28
CA GLY A 733 1.49 23.34 0.09
C GLY A 733 0.75 22.83 -1.16
N LEU A 734 1.50 22.44 -2.20
CA LEU A 734 1.00 21.93 -3.49
C LEU A 734 1.32 20.43 -3.63
N LEU A 735 0.37 19.57 -3.29
CA LEU A 735 0.52 18.12 -3.49
C LEU A 735 0.35 17.77 -4.97
N SER A 736 1.42 17.30 -5.64
CA SER A 736 1.33 16.77 -7.01
C SER A 736 1.05 15.27 -6.98
N VAL A 737 -0.17 14.85 -7.33
CA VAL A 737 -0.54 13.44 -7.50
C VAL A 737 -0.55 13.11 -8.98
N VAL A 738 0.41 12.29 -9.41
CA VAL A 738 0.38 11.64 -10.71
C VAL A 738 -0.16 10.23 -10.48
N TYR A 739 -1.30 9.92 -11.10
CA TYR A 739 -1.85 8.58 -11.05
C TYR A 739 -0.81 7.60 -11.63
N PRO A 740 -0.52 6.47 -10.95
CA PRO A 740 0.30 5.44 -11.54
C PRO A 740 -0.37 5.00 -12.83
N VAL A 741 0.42 5.00 -13.90
CA VAL A 741 0.02 4.43 -15.18
C VAL A 741 -0.28 2.95 -14.90
N ILE A 742 -1.53 2.55 -15.05
CA ILE A 742 -1.94 1.14 -14.92
C ILE A 742 -1.21 0.39 -16.03
N GLU A 743 -0.22 -0.41 -15.64
CA GLU A 743 0.48 -1.31 -16.53
C GLU A 743 -0.45 -2.49 -16.87
N ASP A 744 -1.21 -2.37 -17.96
CA ASP A 744 -2.01 -3.46 -18.50
C ASP A 744 -1.27 -4.10 -19.69
N ASP A 745 -1.00 -5.40 -19.57
CA ASP A 745 -0.30 -6.28 -20.52
C ASP A 745 -0.75 -6.12 -21.99
N MET A 746 0.04 -5.41 -22.81
CA MET A 746 0.18 -5.71 -24.23
C MET A 746 1.41 -6.61 -24.45
N VAL A 747 1.37 -7.79 -23.82
CA VAL A 747 2.29 -8.90 -24.14
C VAL A 747 2.02 -9.32 -25.58
N LEU A 748 2.90 -8.93 -26.50
CA LEU A 748 3.20 -9.61 -27.76
C LEU A 748 4.41 -8.97 -28.50
N HIS A 749 4.90 -7.79 -28.10
CA HIS A 749 6.06 -7.15 -28.72
C HIS A 749 7.30 -7.22 -27.84
N LYS A 750 8.40 -7.77 -28.38
CA LYS A 750 9.72 -7.70 -27.74
C LYS A 750 10.37 -6.36 -28.11
N PRO A 751 10.69 -5.48 -27.16
CA PRO A 751 11.35 -4.21 -27.44
C PRO A 751 12.65 -4.44 -28.19
N LYS A 752 12.89 -3.68 -29.26
CA LYS A 752 14.14 -3.69 -30.03
C LYS A 752 15.11 -2.64 -29.53
N GLY A 753 14.60 -1.55 -28.97
CA GLY A 753 15.35 -0.50 -28.32
C GLY A 753 14.50 0.25 -27.32
N LYS A 754 14.57 1.58 -27.34
CA LYS A 754 13.83 2.42 -26.41
C LYS A 754 12.45 2.75 -26.99
N ILE A 755 11.42 2.48 -26.19
CA ILE A 755 10.02 2.75 -26.54
C ILE A 755 9.64 4.17 -26.10
N TYR A 756 9.01 4.92 -27.01
CA TYR A 756 8.43 6.23 -26.79
C TYR A 756 6.98 6.20 -27.27
N ILE A 757 6.02 6.33 -26.36
CA ILE A 757 4.59 6.29 -26.67
C ILE A 757 3.90 7.58 -26.23
N ILE A 758 2.66 7.76 -26.67
CA ILE A 758 1.76 8.80 -26.18
C ILE A 758 1.64 8.81 -24.66
N ASN A 759 1.40 10.00 -24.10
CA ASN A 759 1.18 10.22 -22.68
C ASN A 759 -0.25 10.71 -22.47
N GLY A 760 -1.06 10.01 -21.69
CA GLY A 760 -2.46 10.34 -21.44
C GLY A 760 -3.48 9.51 -22.21
N PHE A 761 -4.73 9.58 -21.78
CA PHE A 761 -5.85 8.78 -22.30
C PHE A 761 -6.40 9.27 -23.65
N TYR A 762 -6.93 8.35 -24.45
CA TYR A 762 -7.60 8.62 -25.72
C TYR A 762 -8.68 7.55 -25.95
N ASN A 763 -9.67 7.88 -26.77
CA ASN A 763 -10.67 6.93 -27.26
C ASN A 763 -10.25 6.42 -28.64
N TYR A 764 -10.49 5.14 -28.91
CA TYR A 764 -10.33 4.59 -30.25
C TYR A 764 -11.57 4.87 -31.09
N HIS A 765 -11.41 5.73 -32.11
CA HIS A 765 -12.45 5.98 -33.10
C HIS A 765 -12.14 5.24 -34.41
N HIS A 766 -13.13 4.53 -34.95
CA HIS A 766 -13.00 3.70 -36.15
C HIS A 766 -14.28 3.69 -37.01
N TYR A 767 -14.25 3.00 -38.16
CA TYR A 767 -15.39 2.93 -39.08
C TYR A 767 -16.66 2.36 -38.43
N MET A 768 -17.81 2.74 -38.99
CA MET A 768 -19.16 2.30 -38.57
C MET A 768 -19.63 2.81 -37.20
N GLN A 769 -18.83 3.64 -36.52
CA GLN A 769 -19.24 4.30 -35.30
C GLN A 769 -20.20 5.47 -35.57
N ASP A 770 -20.88 5.95 -34.52
CA ASP A 770 -21.86 7.05 -34.58
C ASP A 770 -23.05 6.82 -35.54
N GLY A 771 -23.28 5.56 -35.95
CA GLY A 771 -24.37 5.17 -36.84
C GLY A 771 -24.18 5.58 -38.29
N ILE A 772 -22.94 5.81 -38.73
CA ILE A 772 -22.62 6.22 -40.10
C ILE A 772 -21.63 5.24 -40.74
N ASP A 773 -21.93 4.80 -41.97
CA ASP A 773 -21.00 4.04 -42.80
C ASP A 773 -20.07 5.00 -43.54
N ASP A 774 -18.85 5.10 -43.01
CA ASP A 774 -17.78 5.94 -43.51
C ASP A 774 -16.64 5.12 -44.15
N SER A 775 -16.96 3.89 -44.57
CA SER A 775 -16.03 3.01 -45.26
C SER A 775 -15.45 3.65 -46.51
N GLY A 776 -14.12 3.77 -46.54
CA GLY A 776 -13.40 4.27 -47.71
C GLY A 776 -13.24 5.78 -47.79
N TRP A 777 -13.77 6.57 -46.85
CA TRP A 777 -13.57 8.02 -46.81
C TRP A 777 -13.39 8.60 -45.39
N GLY A 778 -13.77 7.87 -44.35
CA GLY A 778 -13.74 8.32 -42.96
C GLY A 778 -12.37 8.24 -42.25
N CYS A 779 -11.34 7.62 -42.85
CA CYS A 779 -10.13 7.22 -42.12
C CYS A 779 -9.43 8.40 -41.42
N ALA A 780 -9.32 9.54 -42.10
CA ALA A 780 -8.73 10.75 -41.53
C ALA A 780 -9.63 11.39 -40.47
N TYR A 781 -10.96 11.33 -40.63
CA TYR A 781 -11.92 11.82 -39.65
C TYR A 781 -11.87 11.02 -38.34
N ARG A 782 -11.78 9.69 -38.42
CA ARG A 782 -11.65 8.80 -37.25
C ARG A 782 -10.31 8.96 -36.53
N SER A 783 -9.23 9.09 -37.29
CA SER A 783 -7.93 9.45 -36.72
C SER A 783 -7.98 10.82 -36.02
N PHE A 784 -8.63 11.82 -36.62
CA PHE A 784 -8.83 13.12 -36.00
C PHE A 784 -9.67 13.06 -34.72
N GLN A 785 -10.77 12.31 -34.70
CA GLN A 785 -11.57 12.09 -33.48
C GLN A 785 -10.74 11.43 -32.37
N THR A 786 -9.87 10.48 -32.73
CA THR A 786 -8.90 9.88 -31.79
C THR A 786 -7.96 10.95 -31.22
N LEU A 787 -7.36 11.78 -32.07
CA LEU A 787 -6.52 12.92 -31.65
C LEU A 787 -7.28 13.90 -30.75
N TRP A 788 -8.51 14.25 -31.14
CA TRP A 788 -9.36 15.18 -30.39
C TRP A 788 -9.76 14.62 -29.02
N SER A 789 -10.08 13.33 -28.96
CA SER A 789 -10.43 12.65 -27.71
C SER A 789 -9.30 12.74 -26.69
N TRP A 790 -8.03 12.71 -27.14
CA TRP A 790 -6.88 12.89 -26.27
C TRP A 790 -6.90 14.24 -25.56
N PHE A 791 -7.18 15.33 -26.29
CA PHE A 791 -7.27 16.68 -25.73
C PHE A 791 -8.47 16.83 -24.78
N VAL A 792 -9.62 16.26 -25.14
CA VAL A 792 -10.81 16.25 -24.27
C VAL A 792 -10.51 15.51 -22.96
N LEU A 793 -9.89 14.32 -23.06
CA LEU A 793 -9.59 13.48 -21.91
C LEU A 793 -8.43 14.02 -21.05
N GLN A 794 -7.59 14.90 -21.56
CA GLN A 794 -6.58 15.61 -20.75
C GLN A 794 -7.13 16.88 -20.08
N GLY A 795 -8.41 17.22 -20.25
CA GLY A 795 -9.05 18.40 -19.65
C GLY A 795 -9.00 19.66 -20.50
N GLY A 796 -8.54 19.56 -21.76
CA GLY A 796 -8.21 20.72 -22.60
C GLY A 796 -9.40 21.39 -23.29
N LEU A 797 -10.47 20.68 -23.67
CA LEU A 797 -11.47 21.24 -24.63
C LEU A 797 -12.88 20.66 -24.50
N LYS A 798 -13.90 21.49 -24.81
CA LYS A 798 -15.23 21.05 -25.25
C LYS A 798 -15.28 21.05 -26.79
N LEU A 799 -15.99 20.11 -27.39
CA LEU A 799 -16.17 20.02 -28.85
C LEU A 799 -16.96 21.24 -29.36
N GLU A 800 -16.34 22.08 -30.18
CA GLU A 800 -17.04 23.03 -31.06
C GLU A 800 -17.04 22.51 -32.51
N SER A 801 -17.86 23.10 -33.39
CA SER A 801 -18.12 22.53 -34.71
C SER A 801 -17.00 22.84 -35.73
N LEU A 802 -16.65 21.87 -36.59
CA LEU A 802 -15.68 21.98 -37.71
C LEU A 802 -15.98 23.10 -38.73
N TYR A 803 -17.14 23.78 -38.64
CA TYR A 803 -17.60 24.74 -39.64
C TYR A 803 -16.73 26.01 -39.73
N ASP A 804 -16.07 26.42 -38.64
CA ASP A 804 -15.39 27.72 -38.59
C ASP A 804 -13.92 27.67 -39.08
N CYS A 805 -13.47 26.57 -39.69
CA CYS A 805 -12.07 26.35 -40.05
C CYS A 805 -11.59 27.04 -41.35
N GLY A 806 -12.44 27.82 -42.04
CA GLY A 806 -12.05 28.77 -43.09
C GLY A 806 -11.41 28.25 -44.40
N ASP A 807 -11.06 26.97 -44.52
CA ASP A 807 -10.27 26.43 -45.65
C ASP A 807 -11.10 25.81 -46.79
N LYS A 808 -12.34 25.36 -46.52
CA LYS A 808 -13.20 24.68 -47.51
C LYS A 808 -14.51 25.44 -47.72
N ASP A 809 -15.06 25.34 -48.93
CA ASP A 809 -16.31 26.02 -49.27
C ASP A 809 -17.54 25.38 -48.59
N ALA A 810 -18.67 26.10 -48.59
CA ALA A 810 -19.89 25.66 -47.90
C ALA A 810 -20.50 24.35 -48.44
N THR A 811 -20.13 23.89 -49.65
CA THR A 811 -20.59 22.63 -50.24
C THR A 811 -19.86 21.41 -49.68
N PHE A 812 -18.73 21.62 -49.00
CA PHE A 812 -17.99 20.57 -48.30
C PHE A 812 -18.81 19.93 -47.16
N VAL A 813 -19.65 20.73 -46.51
CA VAL A 813 -20.45 20.31 -45.34
C VAL A 813 -21.49 19.25 -45.73
N GLY A 814 -21.32 18.03 -45.20
CA GLY A 814 -22.19 16.89 -45.50
C GLY A 814 -21.82 16.12 -46.76
N SER A 815 -20.66 16.43 -47.35
CA SER A 815 -20.04 15.61 -48.38
C SER A 815 -19.29 14.41 -47.77
N GLN A 816 -18.80 13.51 -48.64
CA GLN A 816 -17.91 12.39 -48.30
C GLN A 816 -16.48 12.66 -48.81
N GLN A 817 -16.10 13.94 -48.94
CA GLN A 817 -14.78 14.32 -49.44
C GLN A 817 -13.70 14.00 -48.42
N TRP A 818 -12.50 13.72 -48.92
CA TRP A 818 -11.36 13.34 -48.09
C TRP A 818 -10.65 14.58 -47.53
N ILE A 819 -10.09 14.43 -46.34
CA ILE A 819 -9.20 15.40 -45.70
C ILE A 819 -7.89 14.71 -45.32
N GLY A 820 -6.82 15.49 -45.21
CA GLY A 820 -5.50 15.00 -44.81
C GLY A 820 -4.93 15.74 -43.60
N SER A 821 -3.68 15.42 -43.29
CA SER A 821 -2.95 15.97 -42.14
C SER A 821 -2.89 17.51 -42.12
N ILE A 822 -2.90 18.17 -43.28
CA ILE A 822 -2.85 19.63 -43.40
C ILE A 822 -4.20 20.25 -43.08
N GLU A 823 -5.29 19.73 -43.65
CA GLU A 823 -6.63 20.20 -43.29
C GLU A 823 -6.89 20.02 -41.79
N LEU A 824 -6.44 18.90 -41.23
CA LEU A 824 -6.58 18.62 -39.80
C LEU A 824 -5.75 19.56 -38.90
N SER A 825 -4.58 20.04 -39.34
CA SER A 825 -3.85 21.07 -38.56
C SER A 825 -4.62 22.37 -38.46
N TYR A 826 -5.25 22.82 -39.56
CA TYR A 826 -6.08 24.02 -39.53
C TYR A 826 -7.32 23.84 -38.65
N CYS A 827 -7.86 22.62 -38.57
CA CYS A 827 -8.97 22.32 -37.68
C CYS A 827 -8.57 22.44 -36.21
N LEU A 828 -7.41 21.90 -35.81
CA LEU A 828 -6.90 22.03 -34.43
C LEU A 828 -6.63 23.49 -34.06
N GLU A 829 -6.04 24.25 -34.97
CA GLU A 829 -5.71 25.65 -34.71
C GLU A 829 -6.99 26.51 -34.59
N ASN A 830 -7.93 26.40 -35.54
CA ASN A 830 -9.11 27.25 -35.56
C ASN A 830 -10.15 26.88 -34.49
N MET A 831 -10.31 25.59 -34.18
CA MET A 831 -11.32 25.14 -33.22
C MET A 831 -10.86 25.18 -31.77
N ALA A 832 -9.55 25.10 -31.54
CA ALA A 832 -8.99 24.89 -30.20
C ALA A 832 -7.76 25.75 -29.88
N GLY A 833 -7.26 26.55 -30.83
CA GLY A 833 -6.01 27.27 -30.66
C GLY A 833 -4.79 26.36 -30.54
N ILE A 834 -4.89 25.10 -31.00
CA ILE A 834 -3.81 24.11 -30.91
C ILE A 834 -2.93 24.20 -32.15
N GLU A 835 -1.71 24.68 -31.95
CA GLU A 835 -0.68 24.63 -32.99
C GLU A 835 -0.27 23.17 -33.28
N SER A 836 0.06 22.90 -34.53
CA SER A 836 0.53 21.57 -34.95
C SER A 836 1.73 21.66 -35.86
N ARG A 837 2.67 20.72 -35.70
CA ARG A 837 3.79 20.53 -36.64
C ARG A 837 3.40 19.50 -37.68
N VAL A 838 3.64 19.78 -38.96
CA VAL A 838 3.45 18.80 -40.04
C VAL A 838 4.82 18.34 -40.55
N LEU A 839 5.11 17.05 -40.46
CA LEU A 839 6.30 16.43 -41.04
C LEU A 839 5.94 15.76 -42.36
N THR A 840 6.42 16.32 -43.47
CA THR A 840 6.24 15.77 -44.81
C THR A 840 7.43 14.90 -45.19
N THR A 841 7.14 13.70 -45.69
CA THR A 841 8.11 12.73 -46.18
C THR A 841 7.75 12.30 -47.59
N ASN A 842 8.75 12.12 -48.45
CA ASN A 842 8.54 11.77 -49.87
C ASN A 842 8.39 10.26 -50.10
N SER A 843 8.69 9.44 -49.09
CA SER A 843 8.64 7.98 -49.16
C SER A 843 8.38 7.36 -47.78
N GLY A 844 7.82 6.15 -47.74
CA GLY A 844 7.69 5.38 -46.48
C GLY A 844 9.03 5.10 -45.79
N THR A 845 10.14 5.04 -46.54
CA THR A 845 11.49 4.93 -45.96
C THR A 845 11.92 6.19 -45.20
N GLU A 846 11.51 7.37 -45.64
CA GLU A 846 11.77 8.64 -44.94
C GLU A 846 10.98 8.76 -43.64
N VAL A 847 9.81 8.12 -43.53
CA VAL A 847 9.08 8.02 -42.25
C VAL A 847 9.96 7.34 -41.19
N THR A 848 10.65 6.28 -41.60
CA THR A 848 11.59 5.55 -40.72
C THR A 848 12.85 6.37 -40.42
N ALA A 849 13.35 7.15 -41.39
CA ALA A 849 14.49 8.04 -41.16
C ALA A 849 14.19 9.14 -40.11
N ASN A 850 12.91 9.52 -39.95
CA ASN A 850 12.47 10.52 -38.98
C ASN A 850 12.09 9.93 -37.60
N MET A 851 12.47 8.68 -37.31
CA MET A 851 12.13 8.02 -36.03
C MET A 851 12.57 8.81 -34.79
N ARG A 852 13.73 9.48 -34.86
CA ARG A 852 14.23 10.34 -33.79
C ARG A 852 13.31 11.54 -33.50
N GLN A 853 12.71 12.12 -34.53
CA GLN A 853 11.78 13.24 -34.37
C GLN A 853 10.46 12.80 -33.73
N LEU A 854 9.96 11.61 -34.10
CA LEU A 854 8.79 11.01 -33.47
C LEU A 854 9.05 10.64 -32.01
N ALA A 855 10.20 10.02 -31.71
CA ALA A 855 10.62 9.74 -30.35
C ALA A 855 10.69 11.02 -29.50
N LEU A 856 11.25 12.10 -30.04
CA LEU A 856 11.29 13.39 -29.37
C LEU A 856 9.87 13.95 -29.13
N HIS A 857 8.99 13.88 -30.14
CA HIS A 857 7.61 14.33 -30.03
C HIS A 857 6.85 13.62 -28.92
N PHE A 858 6.90 12.29 -28.86
CA PHE A 858 6.26 11.53 -27.79
C PHE A 858 6.87 11.84 -26.42
N LYS A 859 8.18 12.10 -26.36
CA LYS A 859 8.85 12.50 -25.12
C LYS A 859 8.45 13.89 -24.62
N THR A 860 8.25 14.87 -25.52
CA THR A 860 8.00 16.28 -25.14
C THR A 860 6.53 16.67 -25.13
N CYS A 861 5.75 16.16 -26.08
CA CYS A 861 4.35 16.53 -26.29
C CYS A 861 3.41 15.39 -25.88
N GLY A 862 3.76 14.14 -26.19
CA GLY A 862 2.98 12.97 -25.81
C GLY A 862 1.62 12.82 -26.53
N THR A 863 1.32 13.66 -27.51
CA THR A 863 0.08 13.61 -28.29
C THR A 863 0.12 12.52 -29.37
N PRO A 864 -1.02 11.88 -29.69
CA PRO A 864 -1.10 10.95 -30.82
C PRO A 864 -0.82 11.66 -32.15
N VAL A 865 -0.20 10.94 -33.08
CA VAL A 865 0.24 11.48 -34.38
C VAL A 865 -0.62 10.88 -35.49
N MET A 866 -1.35 11.72 -36.23
CA MET A 866 -2.06 11.25 -37.42
C MET A 866 -1.09 11.20 -38.60
N ILE A 867 -1.09 10.11 -39.35
CA ILE A 867 -0.29 9.96 -40.57
C ILE A 867 -1.20 9.68 -41.76
N GLY A 868 -1.08 10.49 -42.81
CA GLY A 868 -1.81 10.34 -44.06
C GLY A 868 -0.86 10.11 -45.24
N GLY A 869 -1.11 9.07 -46.04
CA GLY A 869 -0.33 8.78 -47.24
C GLY A 869 -0.86 7.57 -48.00
N GLY A 870 -0.67 7.55 -49.33
CA GLY A 870 -1.14 6.46 -50.18
C GLY A 870 -2.65 6.21 -50.11
N MET A 871 -3.45 7.28 -50.02
CA MET A 871 -4.91 7.23 -49.88
C MET A 871 -5.44 6.61 -48.57
N LEU A 872 -4.59 6.45 -47.56
CA LEU A 872 -4.97 5.92 -46.25
C LEU A 872 -4.52 6.85 -45.13
N ALA A 873 -5.23 6.80 -44.01
CA ALA A 873 -4.87 7.47 -42.77
C ALA A 873 -4.74 6.47 -41.63
N HIS A 874 -3.75 6.67 -40.75
CA HIS A 874 -3.57 5.88 -39.53
C HIS A 874 -3.21 6.81 -38.35
N THR A 875 -3.27 6.28 -37.13
CA THR A 875 -2.80 6.99 -35.94
C THR A 875 -1.57 6.27 -35.37
N ILE A 876 -0.44 6.96 -35.26
CA ILE A 876 0.76 6.47 -34.58
C ILE A 876 0.64 6.84 -33.10
N LEU A 877 0.69 5.83 -32.24
CA LEU A 877 0.64 5.96 -30.78
C LEU A 877 2.02 5.86 -30.13
N GLY A 878 3.03 5.45 -30.88
CA GLY A 878 4.36 5.31 -30.35
C GLY A 878 5.37 4.71 -31.33
N VAL A 879 6.62 4.72 -30.90
CA VAL A 879 7.77 4.21 -31.64
C VAL A 879 8.67 3.41 -30.70
N ASP A 880 9.25 2.33 -31.23
CA ASP A 880 10.31 1.55 -30.61
C ASP A 880 11.55 1.77 -31.47
N PHE A 881 12.61 2.33 -30.87
CA PHE A 881 13.79 2.73 -31.62
C PHE A 881 15.08 2.41 -30.86
N ASN A 882 15.93 1.60 -31.49
CA ASN A 882 17.29 1.36 -31.01
C ASN A 882 18.26 2.34 -31.68
N GLU A 883 18.79 3.28 -30.90
CA GLU A 883 19.70 4.31 -31.42
C GLU A 883 21.03 3.73 -31.94
N SER A 884 21.46 2.59 -31.40
CA SER A 884 22.73 1.94 -31.73
C SER A 884 22.62 1.06 -32.97
N THR A 885 21.54 0.29 -33.12
CA THR A 885 21.35 -0.65 -34.24
C THR A 885 20.52 -0.07 -35.38
N GLY A 886 19.74 0.98 -35.13
CA GLY A 886 18.77 1.55 -36.08
C GLY A 886 17.49 0.72 -36.23
N GLU A 887 17.37 -0.41 -35.52
CA GLU A 887 16.15 -1.21 -35.53
C GLU A 887 14.97 -0.41 -34.98
N SER A 888 13.83 -0.52 -35.65
CA SER A 888 12.70 0.36 -35.37
C SER A 888 11.36 -0.30 -35.66
N SER A 889 10.33 0.14 -34.94
CA SER A 889 8.93 -0.33 -35.06
C SER A 889 7.96 0.78 -34.65
N PHE A 890 6.74 0.75 -35.19
CA PHE A 890 5.70 1.77 -34.97
C PHE A 890 4.49 1.14 -34.30
N LEU A 891 3.98 1.72 -33.23
CA LEU A 891 2.69 1.34 -32.65
C LEU A 891 1.59 2.08 -33.42
N VAL A 892 0.77 1.33 -34.16
CA VAL A 892 -0.24 1.89 -35.06
C VAL A 892 -1.64 1.48 -34.59
N LEU A 893 -2.53 2.45 -34.55
CA LEU A 893 -3.96 2.30 -34.37
C LEU A 893 -4.66 2.58 -35.70
N ASP A 894 -5.31 1.55 -36.23
CA ASP A 894 -5.89 1.53 -37.56
C ASP A 894 -7.37 1.98 -37.52
N PRO A 895 -7.74 3.12 -38.13
CA PRO A 895 -9.11 3.61 -38.09
C PRO A 895 -10.10 2.82 -38.97
N HIS A 896 -9.63 1.86 -39.78
CA HIS A 896 -10.47 1.16 -40.76
C HIS A 896 -11.26 -0.02 -40.18
N TYR A 897 -11.11 -0.33 -38.89
CA TYR A 897 -11.85 -1.40 -38.24
C TYR A 897 -13.36 -1.15 -38.33
N SER A 898 -14.12 -2.15 -38.76
CA SER A 898 -15.57 -2.06 -38.99
C SER A 898 -16.37 -3.09 -38.18
N GLY A 899 -15.72 -3.81 -37.26
CA GLY A 899 -16.35 -4.84 -36.44
C GLY A 899 -16.94 -4.28 -35.16
N ASP A 900 -17.52 -5.16 -34.35
CA ASP A 900 -18.04 -4.81 -33.02
C ASP A 900 -16.90 -4.42 -32.06
N GLU A 901 -17.24 -3.73 -30.98
CA GLU A 901 -16.33 -3.22 -29.93
C GLU A 901 -15.68 -4.35 -29.08
N ASP A 902 -14.94 -5.25 -29.73
CA ASP A 902 -14.24 -6.39 -29.14
C ASP A 902 -12.73 -6.17 -29.11
N LEU A 903 -12.21 -5.92 -27.91
CA LEU A 903 -10.80 -5.64 -27.65
C LEU A 903 -9.88 -6.78 -28.09
N HIS A 904 -10.29 -8.03 -27.86
CA HIS A 904 -9.48 -9.19 -28.20
C HIS A 904 -9.28 -9.27 -29.72
N THR A 905 -10.33 -9.08 -30.51
CA THR A 905 -10.24 -9.03 -31.98
C THR A 905 -9.39 -7.87 -32.47
N ILE A 906 -9.55 -6.67 -31.90
CA ILE A 906 -8.79 -5.47 -32.29
C ILE A 906 -7.27 -5.71 -32.10
N ILE A 907 -6.87 -6.28 -30.98
CA ILE A 907 -5.46 -6.55 -30.68
C ILE A 907 -4.93 -7.75 -31.48
N THR A 908 -5.60 -8.90 -31.43
CA THR A 908 -5.08 -10.15 -32.04
C THR A 908 -5.04 -10.12 -33.56
N LYS A 909 -5.97 -9.40 -34.20
CA LYS A 909 -5.94 -9.17 -35.66
C LYS A 909 -5.08 -7.99 -36.09
N GLY A 910 -4.47 -7.29 -35.12
CA GLY A 910 -3.50 -6.23 -35.36
C GLY A 910 -4.09 -4.91 -35.87
N TRP A 911 -5.34 -4.61 -35.55
CA TRP A 911 -5.93 -3.27 -35.78
C TRP A 911 -5.33 -2.22 -34.84
N CYS A 912 -4.95 -2.64 -33.63
CA CYS A 912 -4.03 -1.90 -32.77
C CYS A 912 -2.81 -2.78 -32.50
N GLY A 913 -1.61 -2.34 -32.89
CA GLY A 913 -0.40 -3.10 -32.60
C GLY A 913 0.88 -2.60 -33.27
N TRP A 914 1.98 -3.27 -32.93
CA TRP A 914 3.31 -2.94 -33.43
C TRP A 914 3.51 -3.37 -34.88
N LYS A 915 3.92 -2.43 -35.73
CA LYS A 915 4.17 -2.60 -37.16
C LYS A 915 5.65 -2.41 -37.46
N MET A 916 6.15 -3.18 -38.42
CA MET A 916 7.52 -3.03 -38.92
C MET A 916 7.63 -1.83 -39.87
N PRO A 917 8.83 -1.28 -40.10
CA PRO A 917 9.04 -0.15 -41.02
C PRO A 917 8.49 -0.37 -42.43
N SER A 918 8.47 -1.64 -42.89
CA SER A 918 7.89 -2.05 -44.18
C SER A 918 6.37 -1.85 -44.30
N PHE A 919 5.69 -1.46 -43.21
CA PHE A 919 4.29 -1.07 -43.21
C PHE A 919 4.07 0.20 -44.05
N TRP A 920 4.98 1.16 -43.95
CA TRP A 920 4.97 2.38 -44.77
C TRP A 920 5.55 2.08 -46.15
N LYS A 921 4.75 2.28 -47.19
CA LYS A 921 5.08 1.95 -48.58
C LYS A 921 6.08 2.96 -49.15
N GLN A 922 7.14 2.47 -49.78
CA GLN A 922 8.22 3.33 -50.26
C GLN A 922 7.76 4.28 -51.38
N GLU A 923 6.81 3.84 -52.19
CA GLU A 923 6.27 4.53 -53.35
C GLU A 923 5.31 5.69 -53.04
N HIS A 924 4.92 5.87 -51.78
CA HIS A 924 3.98 6.92 -51.37
C HIS A 924 4.67 7.97 -50.48
N PHE A 925 4.27 9.22 -50.66
CA PHE A 925 4.58 10.28 -49.71
C PHE A 925 3.66 10.18 -48.48
N TYR A 926 4.14 10.63 -47.32
CA TYR A 926 3.36 10.67 -46.09
C TYR A 926 3.50 12.03 -45.41
N ASN A 927 2.37 12.53 -44.90
CA ASN A 927 2.31 13.68 -43.99
C ASN A 927 1.97 13.20 -42.59
N LEU A 928 2.74 13.62 -41.60
CA LEU A 928 2.51 13.33 -40.19
C LEU A 928 2.10 14.62 -39.49
N LEU A 929 0.91 14.63 -38.89
CA LEU A 929 0.40 15.70 -38.07
C LEU A 929 0.79 15.45 -36.61
N LEU A 930 1.58 16.36 -36.04
CA LEU A 930 2.11 16.30 -34.67
C LEU A 930 1.51 17.48 -33.86
N PRO A 931 0.36 17.28 -33.18
CA PRO A 931 -0.27 18.34 -32.38
C PRO A 931 0.59 18.76 -31.18
N ILE A 932 0.69 20.06 -30.92
CA ILE A 932 1.47 20.59 -29.79
C ILE A 932 0.50 21.03 -28.69
N PRO A 933 0.51 20.38 -27.51
CA PRO A 933 -0.35 20.81 -26.42
C PRO A 933 0.07 22.19 -25.90
N PRO A 934 -0.89 23.02 -25.44
CA PRO A 934 -0.60 24.36 -24.94
C PRO A 934 0.32 24.31 -23.71
N GLN A 935 1.33 25.17 -23.70
CA GLN A 935 2.25 25.31 -22.57
C GLN A 935 1.60 26.19 -21.50
N ASN A 936 1.62 25.76 -20.23
CA ASN A 936 1.03 26.44 -19.04
C ASN A 936 -0.47 26.25 -18.79
N VAL A 937 -1.13 25.28 -19.42
CA VAL A 937 -2.42 24.80 -18.92
C VAL A 937 -2.09 23.85 -17.77
N ILE A 938 -2.03 24.41 -16.55
CA ILE A 938 -1.99 23.62 -15.32
C ILE A 938 -3.20 22.75 -15.33
#